data_AF-A0A969J1Z1-F1
#
_entry.id   AF-A0A969J1Z1-F1
#
_cell.length_a   1.000
_cell.length_b   1.000
_cell.length_c   1.000
_cell.angle_alpha   90.00
_cell.angle_beta   90.00
_cell.angle_gamma   90.00
#
_symmetry.space_group_name_H-M   'P 1'
#
loop_
_entity.id
_entity.type
_entity.pdbx_description
1 polymer ?
#
loop_
_entity_poly.entity_id
_entity_poly.type
_entity_poly.pdbx_seq_one_letter_code
_entity_poly.pdbx_strand_id
1 'polypeptide(L)'
;MSFVGLHTHSDYSLLDGASQLPELVDRAVALGMSAIALTDHGVMYGAIELLKVCKGRDVKPIVGNEMYVINGDITKQERRPRYHQVVLAKNTQGYKNLVKLTTISHLQGVQGKGIFSRPCINKELLEQYHEGLVVTSGCRAGEVPQAILQGKPEIARRVAQWYKDLFGEDYYLEIQDHGYPEDRIINVELVKIARELDIKIIATNDSHYTSCNDVEAHDALLCIQTGKLITEENRLRYSGTEFLKSADEMRLLFRDHLTDDVIEEAIATTLEVAEKIQSYDILGEPRIPNYSVPNGYTIATYFEEVSRKGLVERFNCQSYEAIEPAYQERLEYELQMMHRMGFDAYFLVVWDYIKFARDHGIPVGPGRGSAAGSLVAYALQITNIDPVHHGLLFERFLNPERKSMPDIDTDFCIDRRDEVIQYVTEKYGSDRVAQIITYNRMTSKAVLKDVARVLDIPYAESDRMAKLIPVVRGKPTKLKVMISEETPAPEFREKYQNDPKVRHWVDMAMRIEGTNKSVGIHAAGVVISSEPLDEIVPLQRNTANGAIFTQYFMEDIESLGLLKMDFLGLKNLTMIQKTVDLIKQTRNVEVDLDRLSLDDAKAYQLLAKGELEGIFQLESSGMRQIVRDLKPSNLEDISSILALYRPGPLDAGLIPMFINRKHGREKIEYQHLLLEPILKETYGVLCLPKGTLIDRPDGSSVPIETIKSGDLVLTLDDRKIRPAIVAKQWYSGIKEIVKITLSSGTVIFSSPDHRFLTLEGDKPVSQLKMCKKLKNEHFYGDALYEKWVISRNLYKLRENEAYLLGLLLGDGDLTASTPNICKFQTQPQRTPLTQFLDGLYGDRSWKVKSPEKHLPEQFLDFCEDDRIDFLRGLWDSDGGYSQSVVYFRSSSPQLLKQVGLLLSSLKICYSITKNYVYITDLTRFRAILGITKLPEKQHSESPNNYLPISSLEFKTGLSVSLLGTDDVTQRVCKTHFRAVFLSSQKIQNASRI
;
A
#
# COMPACT_ATOMS: atom_id res chain seq x y z
N MET A 1 15.90 31.56 -5.23
CA MET A 1 16.44 31.20 -3.90
C MET A 1 15.30 30.59 -3.10
N SER A 2 15.51 29.42 -2.51
CA SER A 2 14.48 28.62 -1.83
C SER A 2 14.51 28.84 -0.31
N PHE A 3 13.40 28.59 0.39
CA PHE A 3 13.25 28.65 1.85
C PHE A 3 12.88 27.24 2.34
N VAL A 4 13.36 26.83 3.51
CA VAL A 4 13.05 25.52 4.09
C VAL A 4 12.25 25.69 5.38
N GLY A 5 11.09 25.02 5.46
CA GLY A 5 10.30 24.96 6.70
C GLY A 5 10.98 24.05 7.72
N LEU A 6 11.74 24.64 8.65
CA LEU A 6 12.47 23.91 9.71
C LEU A 6 11.69 23.75 11.02
N HIS A 7 10.60 24.49 11.20
CA HIS A 7 9.72 24.44 12.37
C HIS A 7 8.27 24.37 11.88
N THR A 8 7.73 23.16 11.86
CA THR A 8 6.52 22.77 11.12
C THR A 8 5.82 21.63 11.85
N HIS A 9 4.56 21.87 12.19
CA HIS A 9 3.68 20.96 12.91
C HIS A 9 2.68 20.31 11.95
N SER A 10 2.47 19.00 12.13
CA SER A 10 1.41 18.28 11.43
C SER A 10 0.25 17.98 12.37
N ASP A 11 -0.76 17.30 11.85
CA ASP A 11 -1.87 16.74 12.62
C ASP A 11 -1.44 15.69 13.68
N TYR A 12 -0.16 15.37 13.78
CA TYR A 12 0.42 14.58 14.85
C TYR A 12 0.74 15.39 16.11
N SER A 13 0.84 16.72 16.00
CA SER A 13 0.67 17.64 17.14
C SER A 13 -0.81 17.66 17.54
N LEU A 14 -1.22 16.60 18.25
CA LEU A 14 -2.63 16.22 18.43
C LEU A 14 -3.52 17.38 18.89
N LEU A 15 -4.52 17.69 18.07
CA LEU A 15 -5.51 18.76 18.30
C LEU A 15 -4.93 20.17 18.41
N ASP A 16 -3.73 20.37 17.89
CA ASP A 16 -3.06 21.67 17.76
C ASP A 16 -2.71 21.90 16.28
N GLY A 17 -1.83 21.06 15.72
CA GLY A 17 -1.55 21.05 14.29
C GLY A 17 -2.72 20.51 13.46
N ALA A 18 -2.99 21.14 12.32
CA ALA A 18 -4.02 20.74 11.36
C ALA A 18 -3.45 20.26 10.02
N SER A 19 -2.15 20.40 9.78
CA SER A 19 -1.52 20.02 8.50
C SER A 19 -1.43 18.51 8.35
N GLN A 20 -2.14 17.93 7.39
CA GLN A 20 -1.94 16.51 7.03
C GLN A 20 -0.62 16.35 6.26
N LEU A 21 0.22 15.38 6.64
CA LEU A 21 1.56 15.23 6.05
C LEU A 21 1.59 15.16 4.51
N PRO A 22 0.72 14.40 3.80
CA PRO A 22 0.72 14.40 2.34
C PRO A 22 0.48 15.79 1.73
N GLU A 23 -0.48 16.54 2.29
CA GLU A 23 -0.86 17.86 1.81
C GLU A 23 0.19 18.92 2.16
N LEU A 24 0.82 18.79 3.34
CA LEU A 24 1.93 19.63 3.76
C LEU A 24 3.14 19.47 2.82
N VAL A 25 3.49 18.23 2.46
CA VAL A 25 4.58 17.95 1.51
C VAL A 25 4.21 18.41 0.10
N ASP A 26 2.96 18.22 -0.34
CA ASP A 26 2.48 18.74 -1.65
C ASP A 26 2.62 20.27 -1.71
N ARG A 27 2.30 20.97 -0.62
CA ARG A 27 2.47 22.42 -0.52
C ARG A 27 3.94 22.82 -0.55
N ALA A 28 4.82 22.10 0.15
CA ALA A 28 6.26 22.37 0.13
C ALA A 28 6.85 22.23 -1.29
N VAL A 29 6.46 21.17 -2.02
CA VAL A 29 6.81 20.99 -3.44
C VAL A 29 6.30 22.18 -4.27
N ALA A 30 5.03 22.57 -4.09
CA ALA A 30 4.42 23.68 -4.84
C ALA A 30 5.11 25.03 -4.57
N LEU A 31 5.69 25.21 -3.38
CA LEU A 31 6.47 26.38 -2.98
C LEU A 31 7.94 26.32 -3.42
N GLY A 32 8.39 25.22 -4.03
CA GLY A 32 9.78 25.04 -4.46
C GLY A 32 10.76 24.88 -3.30
N MET A 33 10.32 24.35 -2.16
CA MET A 33 11.18 24.04 -1.02
C MET A 33 12.06 22.82 -1.35
N SER A 34 13.35 22.86 -1.02
CA SER A 34 14.24 21.70 -1.22
C SER A 34 14.12 20.65 -0.12
N ALA A 35 13.65 21.05 1.05
CA ALA A 35 13.47 20.20 2.23
C ALA A 35 12.29 20.70 3.08
N ILE A 36 11.82 19.84 3.98
CA ILE A 36 10.86 20.19 5.02
C ILE A 36 11.12 19.38 6.29
N ALA A 37 11.05 20.03 7.45
CA ALA A 37 11.11 19.37 8.74
C ALA A 37 9.72 18.95 9.23
N LEU A 38 9.70 18.04 10.20
CA LEU A 38 8.53 17.77 11.01
C LEU A 38 8.96 17.86 12.47
N THR A 39 8.38 18.80 13.21
CA THR A 39 8.79 19.15 14.58
C THR A 39 7.59 19.16 15.51
N ASP A 40 6.83 18.07 15.52
CA ASP A 40 5.63 17.98 16.36
C ASP A 40 5.93 18.13 17.85
N HIS A 41 4.92 18.58 18.61
CA HIS A 41 5.06 18.87 20.05
C HIS A 41 5.37 17.64 20.89
N GLY A 42 6.65 17.48 21.25
CA GLY A 42 7.13 16.45 22.18
C GLY A 42 6.96 15.02 21.68
N VAL A 43 6.68 14.80 20.40
CA VAL A 43 6.37 13.48 19.80
C VAL A 43 7.05 13.32 18.45
N MET A 44 7.16 12.09 17.98
CA MET A 44 7.72 11.77 16.66
C MET A 44 6.74 11.00 15.78
N TYR A 45 5.44 10.98 16.10
CA TYR A 45 4.42 10.14 15.46
C TYR A 45 4.49 10.04 13.93
N GLY A 46 4.72 11.16 13.25
CA GLY A 46 4.76 11.25 11.78
C GLY A 46 6.13 11.06 11.13
N ALA A 47 7.19 10.77 11.89
CA ALA A 47 8.55 10.76 11.36
C ALA A 47 8.73 9.78 10.19
N ILE A 48 8.24 8.54 10.31
CA ILE A 48 8.36 7.52 9.26
C ILE A 48 7.42 7.81 8.09
N GLU A 49 6.22 8.32 8.36
CA GLU A 49 5.28 8.75 7.31
C GLU A 49 5.90 9.88 6.47
N LEU A 50 6.57 10.86 7.09
CA LEU A 50 7.31 11.92 6.38
C LEU A 50 8.35 11.32 5.42
N LEU A 51 9.17 10.38 5.90
CA LEU A 51 10.18 9.72 5.05
C LEU A 51 9.53 9.01 3.85
N LYS A 52 8.40 8.33 4.07
CA LYS A 52 7.65 7.62 3.02
C LYS A 52 7.00 8.58 2.01
N VAL A 53 6.38 9.66 2.49
CA VAL A 53 5.69 10.64 1.64
C VAL A 53 6.68 11.43 0.80
N CYS A 54 7.82 11.84 1.36
CA CYS A 54 8.89 12.50 0.61
C CYS A 54 9.61 11.59 -0.39
N LYS A 55 9.53 10.26 -0.22
CA LYS A 55 10.20 9.30 -1.10
C LYS A 55 9.72 9.45 -2.55
N GLY A 56 10.63 9.79 -3.46
CA GLY A 56 10.33 10.01 -4.88
C GLY A 56 9.71 11.37 -5.18
N ARG A 57 9.67 12.29 -4.21
CA ARG A 57 9.34 13.70 -4.40
C ARG A 57 10.63 14.52 -4.30
N ASP A 58 10.71 15.65 -5.01
CA ASP A 58 11.88 16.56 -4.98
C ASP A 58 11.96 17.40 -3.68
N VAL A 59 11.65 16.79 -2.52
CA VAL A 59 11.68 17.42 -1.19
C VAL A 59 12.34 16.45 -0.21
N LYS A 60 13.42 16.91 0.43
CA LYS A 60 14.14 16.14 1.44
C LYS A 60 13.43 16.19 2.81
N PRO A 61 13.18 15.04 3.46
CA PRO A 61 12.58 15.03 4.78
C PRO A 61 13.62 15.30 5.89
N ILE A 62 13.26 16.12 6.87
CA ILE A 62 14.05 16.38 8.08
C ILE A 62 13.25 15.92 9.29
N VAL A 63 13.73 14.91 10.01
CA VAL A 63 13.04 14.40 11.20
C VAL A 63 13.41 15.29 12.38
N GLY A 64 12.42 15.83 13.09
CA GLY A 64 12.61 16.65 14.26
C GLY A 64 11.56 16.40 15.34
N ASN A 65 11.66 17.17 16.41
CA ASN A 65 10.74 17.19 17.54
C ASN A 65 10.85 18.55 18.22
N GLU A 66 9.72 19.23 18.47
CA GLU A 66 9.71 20.39 19.35
C GLU A 66 9.55 19.91 20.81
N MET A 67 10.68 19.72 21.48
CA MET A 67 10.76 19.14 22.81
C MET A 67 10.43 20.16 23.90
N TYR A 68 9.88 19.68 25.02
CA TYR A 68 9.71 20.49 26.22
C TYR A 68 10.94 20.35 27.13
N VAL A 69 11.64 21.44 27.42
CA VAL A 69 12.81 21.47 28.29
C VAL A 69 12.45 22.12 29.63
N ILE A 70 12.85 21.48 30.73
CA ILE A 70 12.81 22.07 32.06
C ILE A 70 14.23 22.21 32.62
N ASN A 71 14.45 23.24 33.42
CA ASN A 71 15.70 23.39 34.16
C ASN A 71 15.60 22.61 35.47
N GLY A 72 15.90 21.30 35.43
CA GLY A 72 16.20 20.43 36.58
C GLY A 72 15.70 19.00 36.47
N ASP A 73 15.34 18.37 37.59
CA ASP A 73 15.08 16.93 37.67
C ASP A 73 13.72 16.56 37.05
N ILE A 74 13.76 15.85 35.91
CA ILE A 74 12.57 15.43 35.16
C ILE A 74 11.75 14.35 35.86
N THR A 75 12.33 13.63 36.83
CA THR A 75 11.67 12.54 37.54
C THR A 75 10.76 13.04 38.67
N LYS A 76 10.93 14.31 39.08
CA LYS A 76 10.15 14.93 40.15
C LYS A 76 9.03 15.77 39.58
N GLN A 77 7.83 15.63 40.15
CA GLN A 77 6.70 16.48 39.83
C GLN A 77 6.82 17.83 40.54
N GLU A 78 7.36 18.82 39.84
CA GLU A 78 7.54 20.17 40.39
C GLU A 78 7.01 21.23 39.43
N ARG A 79 6.50 22.33 39.99
CA ARG A 79 6.03 23.46 39.18
C ARG A 79 7.24 24.26 38.70
N ARG A 80 7.69 23.94 37.49
CA ARG A 80 8.80 24.64 36.81
C ARG A 80 8.33 25.23 35.47
N PRO A 81 8.94 26.34 35.00
CA PRO A 81 8.79 26.78 33.62
C PRO A 81 9.17 25.64 32.66
N ARG A 82 8.44 25.53 31.57
CA ARG A 82 8.68 24.57 30.48
C ARG A 82 8.95 25.39 29.25
N TYR A 83 10.07 25.12 28.60
CA TYR A 83 10.51 25.84 27.42
C TYR A 83 10.37 24.96 26.20
N HIS A 84 10.04 25.55 25.07
CA HIS A 84 10.04 24.85 23.79
C HIS A 84 11.44 24.82 23.21
N GLN A 85 11.80 23.71 22.59
CA GLN A 85 13.12 23.50 22.01
C GLN A 85 13.01 22.68 20.73
N VAL A 86 13.26 23.29 19.57
CA VAL A 86 13.32 22.55 18.31
C VAL A 86 14.63 21.78 18.25
N VAL A 87 14.51 20.49 17.98
CA VAL A 87 15.65 19.57 17.81
C VAL A 87 15.43 18.78 16.53
N LEU A 88 16.42 18.81 15.63
CA LEU A 88 16.41 18.14 14.34
C LEU A 88 17.49 17.06 14.28
N ALA A 89 17.19 15.92 13.67
CA ALA A 89 18.15 14.85 13.43
C ALA A 89 18.99 15.16 12.20
N LYS A 90 20.31 15.35 12.37
CA LYS A 90 21.24 15.60 11.25
C LYS A 90 21.52 14.35 10.44
N ASN A 91 21.49 13.17 11.05
CA ASN A 91 21.83 11.88 10.45
C ASN A 91 21.20 10.71 11.23
N THR A 92 21.54 9.47 10.89
CA THR A 92 21.05 8.27 11.59
C THR A 92 21.36 8.29 13.10
N GLN A 93 22.54 8.77 13.52
CA GLN A 93 22.88 8.87 14.94
C GLN A 93 22.02 9.92 15.65
N GLY A 94 21.81 11.07 15.01
CA GLY A 94 20.87 12.09 15.47
C GLY A 94 19.45 11.56 15.63
N TYR A 95 18.98 10.75 14.68
CA TYR A 95 17.67 10.10 14.78
C TYR A 95 17.58 9.19 16.01
N LYS A 96 18.59 8.35 16.26
CA LYS A 96 18.63 7.48 17.46
C LYS A 96 18.59 8.30 18.75
N ASN A 97 19.38 9.37 18.82
CA ASN A 97 19.40 10.28 19.97
C ASN A 97 18.05 10.98 20.18
N LEU A 98 17.40 11.41 19.08
CA LEU A 98 16.07 12.01 19.12
C LEU A 98 15.00 11.03 19.63
N VAL A 99 15.06 9.77 19.17
CA VAL A 99 14.21 8.67 19.66
C VAL A 99 14.43 8.41 21.15
N LYS A 100 15.70 8.40 21.60
CA LYS A 100 16.06 8.18 23.01
C LYS A 100 15.55 9.30 23.91
N LEU A 101 15.79 10.55 23.54
CA LEU A 101 15.30 11.73 24.26
C LEU A 101 13.77 11.76 24.34
N THR A 102 13.09 11.47 23.23
CA THR A 102 11.62 11.39 23.16
C THR A 102 11.09 10.27 24.06
N THR A 103 11.77 9.12 24.09
CA THR A 103 11.37 8.00 24.95
C THR A 103 11.54 8.34 26.43
N ILE A 104 12.67 8.92 26.82
CA ILE A 104 12.91 9.32 28.22
C ILE A 104 11.87 10.36 28.68
N SER A 105 11.55 11.34 27.84
CA SER A 105 10.58 12.39 28.17
C SER A 105 9.17 11.84 28.42
N HIS A 106 8.75 10.81 27.67
CA HIS A 106 7.43 10.17 27.82
C HIS A 106 7.38 9.10 28.92
N LEU A 107 8.47 8.37 29.16
CA LEU A 107 8.48 7.29 30.15
C LEU A 107 8.77 7.78 31.57
N GLN A 108 9.56 8.84 31.71
CA GLN A 108 10.08 9.32 33.00
C GLN A 108 9.83 10.82 33.22
N GLY A 109 9.81 11.63 32.16
CA GLY A 109 9.80 13.09 32.23
C GLY A 109 8.45 13.79 32.11
N VAL A 110 7.32 13.07 32.16
CA VAL A 110 5.99 13.68 31.99
C VAL A 110 5.67 14.60 33.17
N GLN A 111 5.50 15.89 32.93
CA GLN A 111 5.21 16.91 33.94
C GLN A 111 3.76 17.40 33.86
N GLY A 112 3.10 17.53 35.01
CA GLY A 112 1.71 18.02 35.10
C GLY A 112 0.65 16.93 34.99
N LYS A 113 -0.62 17.33 34.83
CA LYS A 113 -1.78 16.42 34.80
C LYS A 113 -2.80 16.81 33.73
N GLY A 114 -3.56 15.83 33.24
CA GLY A 114 -4.64 16.04 32.28
C GLY A 114 -4.14 16.62 30.95
N ILE A 115 -4.94 17.49 30.33
CA ILE A 115 -4.62 18.12 29.03
C ILE A 115 -3.35 19.00 29.05
N PHE A 116 -2.84 19.34 30.23
CA PHE A 116 -1.62 20.15 30.43
C PHE A 116 -0.38 19.30 30.74
N SER A 117 -0.48 17.96 30.70
CA SER A 117 0.70 17.11 30.83
C SER A 117 1.61 17.30 29.62
N ARG A 118 2.92 17.46 29.86
CA ARG A 118 3.92 17.58 28.78
C ARG A 118 5.11 16.65 29.06
N PRO A 119 5.59 15.90 28.06
CA PRO A 119 6.77 15.06 28.19
C PRO A 119 8.03 15.95 28.14
N CYS A 120 8.75 16.05 29.26
CA CYS A 120 9.87 16.99 29.39
C CYS A 120 11.23 16.28 29.43
N ILE A 121 12.25 16.96 28.89
CA ILE A 121 13.67 16.65 29.10
C ILE A 121 14.34 17.78 29.89
N ASN A 122 15.63 17.63 30.19
CA ASN A 122 16.47 18.68 30.78
C ASN A 122 17.76 18.85 29.96
N LYS A 123 18.58 19.81 30.38
CA LYS A 123 19.84 20.14 29.70
C LYS A 123 20.89 19.04 29.84
N GLU A 124 20.90 18.32 30.96
CA GLU A 124 21.80 17.18 31.18
C GLU A 124 21.55 16.05 30.18
N LEU A 125 20.29 15.78 29.86
CA LEU A 125 19.93 14.80 28.82
C LEU A 125 20.33 15.28 27.42
N LEU A 126 20.14 16.58 27.12
CA LEU A 126 20.61 17.14 25.85
C LEU A 126 22.13 17.03 25.73
N GLU A 127 22.88 17.32 26.79
CA GLU A 127 24.34 17.15 26.83
C GLU A 127 24.74 15.69 26.63
N GLN A 128 24.02 14.73 27.23
CA GLN A 128 24.31 13.31 27.07
C GLN A 128 24.05 12.80 25.65
N TYR A 129 23.01 13.30 24.97
CA TYR A 129 22.55 12.80 23.66
C TYR A 129 22.69 13.85 22.53
N HIS A 130 23.65 14.78 22.62
CA HIS A 130 23.80 15.89 21.67
C HIS A 130 24.29 15.48 20.27
N GLU A 131 24.99 14.35 20.16
CA GLU A 131 25.65 13.97 18.90
C GLU A 131 24.66 13.84 17.74
N GLY A 132 24.98 14.46 16.60
CA GLY A 132 24.16 14.36 15.39
C GLY A 132 22.84 15.14 15.45
N LEU A 133 22.64 16.02 16.44
CA LEU A 133 21.47 16.89 16.54
C LEU A 133 21.78 18.32 16.06
N VAL A 134 20.77 18.98 15.50
CA VAL A 134 20.75 20.43 15.23
C VAL A 134 19.67 21.05 16.13
N VAL A 135 19.98 22.17 16.77
CA VAL A 135 19.13 22.78 17.81
C VAL A 135 18.95 24.27 17.54
N THR A 136 17.75 24.80 17.80
CA THR A 136 17.45 26.24 17.59
C THR A 136 17.24 26.98 18.91
N SER A 137 16.98 28.29 18.94
CA SER A 137 16.55 28.96 20.18
C SER A 137 15.07 28.73 20.54
N GLY A 138 14.32 28.08 19.65
CA GLY A 138 12.88 27.83 19.76
C GLY A 138 12.01 29.04 19.43
N CYS A 139 10.69 28.82 19.49
CA CYS A 139 9.66 29.84 19.33
C CYS A 139 9.64 30.81 20.53
N ARG A 140 8.63 31.70 20.59
CA ARG A 140 8.42 32.62 21.73
C ARG A 140 8.37 31.93 23.11
N ALA A 141 8.02 30.64 23.17
CA ALA A 141 8.03 29.83 24.39
C ALA A 141 9.40 29.21 24.74
N GLY A 142 10.44 29.43 23.92
CA GLY A 142 11.81 28.98 24.16
C GLY A 142 12.49 29.72 25.31
N GLU A 143 13.57 29.14 25.85
CA GLU A 143 14.24 29.66 27.05
C GLU A 143 14.91 31.03 26.78
N VAL A 144 15.55 31.19 25.62
CA VAL A 144 16.20 32.45 25.23
C VAL A 144 15.16 33.55 24.98
N PRO A 145 14.12 33.36 24.15
CA PRO A 145 13.04 34.34 23.99
C PRO A 145 12.33 34.71 25.30
N GLN A 146 12.04 33.74 26.17
CA GLN A 146 11.42 34.02 27.46
C GLN A 146 12.31 34.86 28.38
N ALA A 147 13.63 34.65 28.37
CA ALA A 147 14.56 35.48 29.14
C ALA A 147 14.59 36.93 28.62
N ILE A 148 14.51 37.13 27.29
CA ILE A 148 14.42 38.46 26.68
C ILE A 148 13.13 39.16 27.10
N LEU A 149 11.98 38.50 26.99
CA LEU A 149 10.68 39.07 27.38
C LEU A 149 10.57 39.41 28.88
N GLN A 150 11.31 38.68 29.73
CA GLN A 150 11.39 38.98 31.16
C GLN A 150 12.33 40.15 31.48
N GLY A 151 12.92 40.81 30.49
CA GLY A 151 13.88 41.90 30.68
C GLY A 151 15.23 41.42 31.23
N LYS A 152 15.63 40.18 30.95
CA LYS A 152 16.87 39.56 31.45
C LYS A 152 17.78 39.11 30.29
N PRO A 153 18.26 40.03 29.43
CA PRO A 153 19.04 39.68 28.24
C PRO A 153 20.40 39.03 28.60
N GLU A 154 20.97 39.32 29.77
CA GLU A 154 22.16 38.63 30.27
C GLU A 154 21.92 37.13 30.51
N ILE A 155 20.71 36.75 30.94
CA ILE A 155 20.35 35.33 31.06
C ILE A 155 20.22 34.72 29.66
N ALA A 156 19.59 35.44 28.73
CA ALA A 156 19.45 35.00 27.34
C ALA A 156 20.82 34.72 26.69
N ARG A 157 21.80 35.61 26.87
CA ARG A 157 23.20 35.42 26.43
C ARG A 157 23.83 34.17 27.03
N ARG A 158 23.71 33.98 28.35
CA ARG A 158 24.29 32.79 29.01
C ARG A 158 23.67 31.49 28.53
N VAL A 159 22.35 31.47 28.32
CA VAL A 159 21.66 30.29 27.80
C VAL A 159 22.08 30.01 26.36
N ALA A 160 22.09 31.03 25.48
CA ALA A 160 22.55 30.90 24.11
C ALA A 160 24.01 30.43 24.02
N GLN A 161 24.89 30.95 24.88
CA GLN A 161 26.29 30.52 24.97
C GLN A 161 26.39 29.05 25.37
N TRP A 162 25.61 28.58 26.35
CA TRP A 162 25.62 27.17 26.75
C TRP A 162 25.26 26.23 25.59
N TYR A 163 24.22 26.57 24.82
CA TYR A 163 23.85 25.79 23.64
C TYR A 163 24.92 25.88 22.54
N LYS A 164 25.52 27.05 22.31
CA LYS A 164 26.64 27.20 21.38
C LYS A 164 27.84 26.34 21.79
N ASP A 165 28.19 26.34 23.07
CA ASP A 165 29.33 25.57 23.59
C ASP A 165 29.13 24.06 23.40
N LEU A 166 27.88 23.58 23.51
CA LEU A 166 27.53 22.18 23.36
C LEU A 166 27.39 21.73 21.90
N PHE A 167 26.66 22.48 21.08
CA PHE A 167 26.31 22.08 19.70
C PHE A 167 27.19 22.75 18.62
N GLY A 168 28.01 23.74 18.98
CA GLY A 168 28.89 24.45 18.05
C GLY A 168 28.12 25.09 16.90
N GLU A 169 28.48 24.74 15.66
CA GLU A 169 27.82 25.24 14.45
C GLU A 169 26.42 24.63 14.18
N ASP A 170 26.00 23.64 14.97
CA ASP A 170 24.68 23.04 14.88
C ASP A 170 23.66 23.73 15.81
N TYR A 171 24.04 24.87 16.43
CA TYR A 171 23.13 25.75 17.15
C TYR A 171 22.78 27.01 16.35
N TYR A 172 21.49 27.34 16.29
CA TYR A 172 20.98 28.49 15.54
C TYR A 172 20.03 29.34 16.40
N LEU A 173 20.07 30.66 16.24
CA LEU A 173 19.04 31.54 16.80
C LEU A 173 17.88 31.66 15.81
N GLU A 174 16.67 31.45 16.30
CA GLU A 174 15.45 31.32 15.51
C GLU A 174 14.62 32.60 15.60
N ILE A 175 14.38 33.26 14.46
CA ILE A 175 13.51 34.43 14.36
C ILE A 175 12.16 34.03 13.76
N GLN A 176 11.08 34.55 14.37
CA GLN A 176 9.70 34.31 13.99
C GLN A 176 8.90 35.61 14.16
N ASP A 177 7.90 35.85 13.32
CA ASP A 177 6.99 37.00 13.48
C ASP A 177 5.57 36.60 13.08
N HIS A 178 4.68 36.63 14.08
CA HIS A 178 3.26 36.34 13.94
C HIS A 178 2.40 37.60 14.11
N GLY A 179 3.02 38.77 14.12
CA GLY A 179 2.40 40.08 14.24
C GLY A 179 2.38 40.63 15.68
N TYR A 180 2.87 39.89 16.68
CA TYR A 180 2.85 40.35 18.07
C TYR A 180 3.94 41.38 18.37
N PRO A 181 3.69 42.38 19.24
CA PRO A 181 4.74 43.32 19.67
C PRO A 181 5.94 42.62 20.32
N GLU A 182 5.69 41.52 21.03
CA GLU A 182 6.70 40.69 21.68
C GLU A 182 7.70 40.10 20.67
N ASP A 183 7.24 39.68 19.50
CA ASP A 183 8.07 39.07 18.46
C ASP A 183 9.15 40.04 17.97
N ARG A 184 8.79 41.32 17.81
CA ARG A 184 9.71 42.41 17.42
C ARG A 184 10.81 42.62 18.45
N ILE A 185 10.45 42.59 19.74
CA ILE A 185 11.40 42.75 20.84
C ILE A 185 12.38 41.57 20.85
N ILE A 186 11.86 40.34 20.68
CA ILE A 186 12.68 39.13 20.65
C ILE A 186 13.63 39.15 19.46
N ASN A 187 13.12 39.36 18.24
CA ASN A 187 13.92 39.29 17.01
C ASN A 187 15.08 40.29 17.01
N VAL A 188 14.84 41.54 17.42
CA VAL A 188 15.90 42.57 17.49
C VAL A 188 16.99 42.17 18.48
N GLU A 189 16.63 41.62 19.64
CA GLU A 189 17.62 41.21 20.64
C GLU A 189 18.33 39.91 20.26
N LEU A 190 17.64 38.95 19.63
CA LEU A 190 18.26 37.73 19.09
C LEU A 190 19.32 38.07 18.04
N VAL A 191 19.08 39.04 17.15
CA VAL A 191 20.08 39.49 16.17
C VAL A 191 21.31 40.07 16.86
N LYS A 192 21.17 40.82 17.96
CA LYS A 192 22.33 41.31 18.72
C LYS A 192 23.11 40.17 19.34
N ILE A 193 22.43 39.24 20.02
CA ILE A 193 23.05 38.06 20.65
C ILE A 193 23.77 37.22 19.58
N ALA A 194 23.17 37.03 18.41
CA ALA A 194 23.76 36.33 17.28
C ALA A 194 25.11 36.92 16.88
N ARG A 195 25.21 38.25 16.74
CA ARG A 195 26.45 38.93 16.35
C ARG A 195 27.48 38.95 17.46
N GLU A 196 27.06 39.13 18.71
CA GLU A 196 27.95 39.14 19.88
C GLU A 196 28.60 37.78 20.14
N LEU A 197 27.79 36.71 20.03
CA LEU A 197 28.23 35.35 20.31
C LEU A 197 28.66 34.58 19.08
N ASP A 198 28.60 35.18 17.88
CA ASP A 198 28.90 34.53 16.59
C ASP A 198 28.06 33.25 16.37
N ILE A 199 26.74 33.38 16.49
CA ILE A 199 25.75 32.32 16.24
C ILE A 199 24.94 32.69 15.00
N LYS A 200 24.74 31.76 14.08
CA LYS A 200 23.94 32.00 12.87
C LYS A 200 22.45 32.11 13.20
N ILE A 201 21.73 32.89 12.39
CA ILE A 201 20.28 33.11 12.53
C ILE A 201 19.55 32.31 11.46
N ILE A 202 18.40 31.74 11.80
CA ILE A 202 17.47 31.12 10.85
C ILE A 202 16.09 31.74 10.98
N ALA A 203 15.39 31.88 9.85
CA ALA A 203 13.99 32.27 9.83
C ALA A 203 13.10 31.02 9.83
N THR A 204 12.07 31.00 10.67
CA THR A 204 11.03 29.95 10.67
C THR A 204 9.66 30.59 10.92
N ASN A 205 8.58 29.80 10.84
CA ASN A 205 7.22 30.33 10.99
C ASN A 205 6.32 29.53 11.94
N ASP A 206 6.84 28.48 12.57
CA ASP A 206 6.07 27.63 13.48
C ASP A 206 4.71 27.20 12.87
N SER A 207 4.76 26.61 11.68
CA SER A 207 3.55 26.40 10.87
C SER A 207 2.69 25.29 11.45
N HIS A 208 1.43 25.59 11.79
CA HIS A 208 0.44 24.65 12.32
C HIS A 208 -0.59 24.20 11.27
N TYR A 209 -0.68 24.89 10.13
CA TYR A 209 -1.60 24.55 9.04
C TYR A 209 -1.00 24.83 7.65
N THR A 210 -1.56 24.20 6.61
CA THR A 210 -0.95 24.19 5.27
C THR A 210 -1.05 25.52 4.54
N SER A 211 -2.18 26.23 4.66
CA SER A 211 -2.48 27.46 3.91
C SER A 211 -3.14 28.53 4.80
N CYS A 212 -2.99 29.80 4.44
CA CYS A 212 -3.73 30.91 5.04
C CYS A 212 -5.27 30.75 4.99
N ASN A 213 -5.79 29.88 4.14
CA ASN A 213 -7.22 29.57 4.07
C ASN A 213 -7.69 28.59 5.18
N ASP A 214 -6.77 27.99 5.94
CA ASP A 214 -7.07 26.98 6.96
C ASP A 214 -7.25 27.58 8.37
N VAL A 215 -7.02 28.89 8.54
CA VAL A 215 -7.01 29.59 9.83
C VAL A 215 -8.25 29.31 10.67
N GLU A 216 -9.42 29.38 10.05
CA GLU A 216 -10.70 29.18 10.75
C GLU A 216 -10.94 27.71 11.11
N ALA A 217 -10.51 26.78 10.25
CA ALA A 217 -10.61 25.36 10.53
C ALA A 217 -9.65 24.94 11.66
N HIS A 218 -8.47 25.55 11.73
CA HIS A 218 -7.53 25.41 12.84
C HIS A 218 -8.09 25.99 14.14
N ASP A 219 -8.69 27.19 14.13
CA ASP A 219 -9.36 27.74 15.32
C ASP A 219 -10.47 26.81 15.84
N ALA A 220 -11.24 26.19 14.93
CA ALA A 220 -12.22 25.18 15.32
C ALA A 220 -11.59 23.91 15.91
N LEU A 221 -10.42 23.47 15.42
CA LEU A 221 -9.67 22.35 15.99
C LEU A 221 -9.27 22.63 17.46
N LEU A 222 -8.74 23.82 17.74
CA LEU A 222 -8.40 24.28 19.09
C LEU A 222 -9.63 24.38 20.00
N CYS A 223 -10.77 24.83 19.46
CA CYS A 223 -12.05 24.84 20.17
C CYS A 223 -12.54 23.42 20.50
N ILE A 224 -12.38 22.46 19.58
CA ILE A 224 -12.70 21.04 19.83
C ILE A 224 -11.86 20.49 20.99
N GLN A 225 -10.57 20.86 21.04
CA GLN A 225 -9.64 20.44 22.09
C GLN A 225 -9.99 21.04 23.46
N THR A 226 -10.28 22.34 23.50
CA THR A 226 -10.52 23.09 24.73
C THR A 226 -11.97 23.02 25.21
N GLY A 227 -12.89 22.52 24.38
CA GLY A 227 -14.31 22.40 24.69
C GLY A 227 -15.04 23.74 24.71
N LYS A 228 -14.55 24.74 23.96
CA LYS A 228 -15.11 26.09 23.86
C LYS A 228 -15.82 26.32 22.54
N LEU A 229 -16.68 27.33 22.48
CA LEU A 229 -17.31 27.79 21.23
C LEU A 229 -16.42 28.79 20.49
N ILE A 230 -16.54 28.84 19.17
CA ILE A 230 -15.80 29.82 18.34
C ILE A 230 -16.21 31.27 18.62
N THR A 231 -17.38 31.47 19.23
CA THR A 231 -17.92 32.77 19.62
C THR A 231 -17.40 33.26 20.96
N GLU A 232 -16.74 32.40 21.76
CA GLU A 232 -16.15 32.80 23.04
C GLU A 232 -14.88 33.62 22.83
N GLU A 233 -14.79 34.80 23.47
CA GLU A 233 -13.62 35.69 23.37
C GLU A 233 -12.37 35.10 24.06
N ASN A 234 -12.54 34.53 25.25
CA ASN A 234 -11.45 33.99 26.06
C ASN A 234 -11.14 32.53 25.68
N ARG A 235 -10.86 32.25 24.40
CA ARG A 235 -10.46 30.92 23.91
C ARG A 235 -8.99 30.88 23.48
N LEU A 236 -8.45 29.66 23.33
CA LEU A 236 -7.14 29.48 22.72
C LEU A 236 -7.29 29.74 21.21
N ARG A 237 -6.57 30.74 20.69
CA ARG A 237 -6.59 31.13 19.28
C ARG A 237 -5.24 31.70 18.89
N TYR A 238 -4.82 31.39 17.66
CA TYR A 238 -3.56 31.83 17.07
C TYR A 238 -3.75 33.09 16.22
N SER A 239 -2.66 33.74 15.80
CA SER A 239 -2.73 35.02 15.08
C SER A 239 -3.38 34.90 13.70
N GLY A 240 -3.29 33.73 13.07
CA GLY A 240 -3.75 33.48 11.70
C GLY A 240 -2.60 33.48 10.68
N THR A 241 -1.35 33.61 11.12
CA THR A 241 -0.16 33.69 10.26
C THR A 241 0.67 32.39 10.27
N GLU A 242 0.31 31.41 11.08
CA GLU A 242 1.04 30.16 11.34
C GLU A 242 0.82 29.10 10.25
N PHE A 243 0.86 29.50 8.97
CA PHE A 243 0.78 28.58 7.83
C PHE A 243 2.14 28.33 7.16
N LEU A 244 2.24 27.33 6.28
CA LEU A 244 3.45 27.10 5.49
C LEU A 244 3.59 28.20 4.41
N LYS A 245 4.48 29.16 4.68
CA LYS A 245 4.76 30.34 3.85
C LYS A 245 5.81 30.06 2.77
N SER A 246 5.67 30.78 1.66
CA SER A 246 6.70 30.90 0.62
C SER A 246 7.89 31.74 1.10
N ALA A 247 9.02 31.65 0.40
CA ALA A 247 10.18 32.49 0.68
C ALA A 247 9.86 34.00 0.60
N ASP A 248 9.01 34.40 -0.35
CA ASP A 248 8.62 35.80 -0.53
C ASP A 248 7.72 36.30 0.60
N GLU A 249 6.79 35.46 1.07
CA GLU A 249 5.98 35.77 2.26
C GLU A 249 6.86 35.89 3.51
N MET A 250 7.85 35.00 3.68
CA MET A 250 8.81 35.07 4.80
C MET A 250 9.62 36.36 4.79
N ARG A 251 10.07 36.84 3.61
CA ARG A 251 10.79 38.13 3.50
C ARG A 251 9.98 39.31 4.00
N LEU A 252 8.67 39.29 3.76
CA LEU A 252 7.80 40.42 4.09
C LEU A 252 7.50 40.51 5.59
N LEU A 253 7.62 39.41 6.35
CA LEU A 253 7.26 39.37 7.77
C LEU A 253 8.09 40.32 8.63
N PHE A 254 9.42 40.35 8.43
CA PHE A 254 10.34 40.99 9.36
C PHE A 254 10.73 42.44 9.02
N ARG A 255 10.26 42.96 7.87
CA ARG A 255 10.73 44.23 7.28
C ARG A 255 10.47 45.48 8.12
N ASP A 256 9.54 45.42 9.07
CA ASP A 256 9.21 46.55 9.94
C ASP A 256 10.22 46.75 11.07
N HIS A 257 11.02 45.74 11.42
CA HIS A 257 11.94 45.81 12.57
C HIS A 257 13.35 45.22 12.33
N LEU A 258 13.57 44.49 11.23
CA LEU A 258 14.88 43.98 10.81
C LEU A 258 15.30 44.54 9.45
N THR A 259 16.61 44.53 9.17
CA THR A 259 17.17 44.98 7.89
C THR A 259 17.13 43.88 6.83
N ASP A 260 17.02 44.25 5.55
CA ASP A 260 16.90 43.28 4.45
C ASP A 260 18.07 42.28 4.38
N ASP A 261 19.30 42.70 4.76
CA ASP A 261 20.47 41.82 4.79
C ASP A 261 20.34 40.69 5.83
N VAL A 262 19.84 41.00 7.02
CA VAL A 262 19.60 40.01 8.09
C VAL A 262 18.49 39.05 7.68
N ILE A 263 17.45 39.55 7.00
CA ILE A 263 16.32 38.74 6.54
C ILE A 263 16.79 37.74 5.47
N GLU A 264 17.52 38.19 4.46
CA GLU A 264 18.05 37.30 3.42
C GLU A 264 19.07 36.30 3.99
N GLU A 265 19.91 36.71 4.94
CA GLU A 265 20.82 35.80 5.67
C GLU A 265 20.04 34.71 6.42
N ALA A 266 19.02 35.09 7.19
CA ALA A 266 18.23 34.15 7.98
C ALA A 266 17.46 33.14 7.11
N ILE A 267 16.92 33.59 5.97
CA ILE A 267 16.26 32.71 5.00
C ILE A 267 17.28 31.80 4.30
N ALA A 268 18.41 32.33 3.85
CA ALA A 268 19.45 31.54 3.18
C ALA A 268 20.05 30.48 4.11
N THR A 269 20.23 30.79 5.40
CA THR A 269 20.76 29.86 6.40
C THR A 269 19.85 28.64 6.60
N THR A 270 18.54 28.74 6.32
CA THR A 270 17.64 27.56 6.36
C THR A 270 18.04 26.48 5.36
N LEU A 271 18.60 26.87 4.20
CA LEU A 271 19.12 25.94 3.20
C LEU A 271 20.39 25.25 3.69
N GLU A 272 21.27 25.98 4.38
CA GLU A 272 22.48 25.40 4.98
C GLU A 272 22.12 24.28 5.96
N VAL A 273 21.12 24.49 6.83
CA VAL A 273 20.62 23.45 7.74
C VAL A 273 20.18 22.23 6.94
N ALA A 274 19.37 22.43 5.88
CA ALA A 274 18.90 21.34 5.03
C ALA A 274 20.03 20.59 4.31
N GLU A 275 21.09 21.29 3.91
CA GLU A 275 22.29 20.72 3.29
C GLU A 275 23.07 19.84 4.27
N LYS A 276 23.15 20.22 5.55
CA LYS A 276 23.81 19.43 6.61
C LYS A 276 23.13 18.09 6.90
N ILE A 277 21.83 17.97 6.64
CA ILE A 277 21.07 16.73 6.90
C ILE A 277 21.56 15.59 6.00
N GLN A 278 21.65 14.38 6.53
CA GLN A 278 22.02 13.16 5.80
C GLN A 278 20.80 12.24 5.66
N SER A 279 20.89 11.26 4.76
CA SER A 279 19.85 10.21 4.68
C SER A 279 19.86 9.34 5.94
N TYR A 280 18.67 8.98 6.43
CA TYR A 280 18.52 8.07 7.56
C TYR A 280 18.53 6.62 7.09
N ASP A 281 19.50 5.85 7.57
CA ASP A 281 19.63 4.42 7.30
C ASP A 281 18.90 3.60 8.37
N ILE A 282 17.56 3.61 8.29
CA ILE A 282 16.67 2.99 9.30
C ILE A 282 15.59 2.08 8.71
N LEU A 283 15.43 2.06 7.38
CA LEU A 283 14.38 1.29 6.69
C LEU A 283 14.93 0.00 6.08
N GLY A 284 14.15 -1.09 6.13
CA GLY A 284 14.26 -2.19 5.16
C GLY A 284 14.93 -3.50 5.60
N GLU A 285 15.81 -3.54 6.60
CA GLU A 285 16.44 -4.80 7.03
C GLU A 285 15.64 -5.48 8.16
N PRO A 286 15.23 -6.76 8.03
CA PRO A 286 14.52 -7.49 9.08
C PRO A 286 15.33 -7.61 10.37
N ARG A 287 14.75 -7.14 11.48
CA ARG A 287 15.30 -7.19 12.83
C ARG A 287 14.60 -8.29 13.63
N ILE A 288 14.97 -9.53 13.36
CA ILE A 288 14.38 -10.69 14.03
C ILE A 288 14.94 -10.79 15.46
N PRO A 289 14.09 -11.01 16.50
CA PRO A 289 14.56 -11.21 17.86
C PRO A 289 15.51 -12.41 17.99
N ASN A 290 16.48 -12.30 18.88
CA ASN A 290 17.35 -13.43 19.21
C ASN A 290 16.61 -14.40 20.15
N TYR A 291 16.69 -15.70 19.84
CA TYR A 291 16.19 -16.75 20.73
C TYR A 291 17.36 -17.50 21.38
N SER A 292 17.35 -17.61 22.71
CA SER A 292 18.38 -18.34 23.46
C SER A 292 18.10 -19.84 23.42
N VAL A 293 19.00 -20.60 22.78
CA VAL A 293 18.92 -22.07 22.70
C VAL A 293 19.77 -22.75 23.77
N PRO A 294 19.42 -24.00 24.16
CA PRO A 294 20.24 -24.77 25.10
C PRO A 294 21.68 -25.03 24.60
N ASN A 295 22.61 -25.21 25.55
CA ASN A 295 24.01 -25.51 25.24
C ASN A 295 24.14 -26.75 24.34
N GLY A 296 24.92 -26.63 23.26
CA GLY A 296 25.14 -27.70 22.28
C GLY A 296 24.24 -27.63 21.05
N TYR A 297 23.24 -26.75 21.03
CA TYR A 297 22.41 -26.50 19.85
C TYR A 297 22.73 -25.16 19.19
N THR A 298 22.56 -25.10 17.87
CA THR A 298 22.31 -23.86 17.13
C THR A 298 20.80 -23.62 16.99
N ILE A 299 20.38 -22.40 16.65
CA ILE A 299 18.96 -22.07 16.39
C ILE A 299 18.33 -23.06 15.40
N ALA A 300 19.00 -23.32 14.27
CA ALA A 300 18.50 -24.25 13.24
C ALA A 300 18.37 -25.68 13.78
N THR A 301 19.41 -26.21 14.46
CA THR A 301 19.36 -27.58 14.98
C THR A 301 18.34 -27.76 16.11
N TYR A 302 18.16 -26.74 16.96
CA TYR A 302 17.15 -26.78 18.00
C TYR A 302 15.75 -26.74 17.40
N PHE A 303 15.54 -25.87 16.40
CA PHE A 303 14.28 -25.75 15.68
C PHE A 303 13.85 -27.05 15.00
N GLU A 304 14.78 -27.75 14.35
CA GLU A 304 14.54 -29.07 13.78
C GLU A 304 14.16 -30.10 14.86
N GLU A 305 14.93 -30.15 15.95
CA GLU A 305 14.71 -31.08 17.06
C GLU A 305 13.31 -30.90 17.69
N VAL A 306 12.91 -29.65 17.97
CA VAL A 306 11.58 -29.39 18.56
C VAL A 306 10.45 -29.67 17.57
N SER A 307 10.66 -29.43 16.27
CA SER A 307 9.66 -29.71 15.24
C SER A 307 9.44 -31.21 15.05
N ARG A 308 10.52 -32.01 15.00
CA ARG A 308 10.43 -33.48 14.92
C ARG A 308 9.76 -34.08 16.16
N LYS A 309 10.16 -33.62 17.37
CA LYS A 309 9.52 -34.05 18.63
C LYS A 309 8.05 -33.69 18.69
N GLY A 310 7.70 -32.46 18.34
CA GLY A 310 6.31 -32.00 18.32
C GLY A 310 5.42 -32.82 17.39
N LEU A 311 5.94 -33.23 16.22
CA LEU A 311 5.19 -34.10 15.30
C LEU A 311 4.98 -35.51 15.89
N VAL A 312 6.00 -36.09 16.54
CA VAL A 312 5.88 -37.39 17.23
C VAL A 312 4.83 -37.32 18.34
N GLU A 313 4.81 -36.24 19.12
CA GLU A 313 3.82 -36.01 20.18
C GLU A 313 2.39 -35.87 19.61
N ARG A 314 2.22 -35.13 18.50
CA ARG A 314 0.91 -34.94 17.82
C ARG A 314 0.28 -36.27 17.39
N PHE A 315 1.08 -37.14 16.77
CA PHE A 315 0.61 -38.46 16.31
C PHE A 315 0.66 -39.54 17.39
N ASN A 316 1.16 -39.22 18.59
CA ASN A 316 1.36 -40.16 19.69
C ASN A 316 2.16 -41.41 19.25
N CYS A 317 3.20 -41.19 18.45
CA CYS A 317 4.07 -42.24 17.92
C CYS A 317 5.27 -42.51 18.84
N GLN A 318 5.87 -43.69 18.72
CA GLN A 318 7.08 -44.05 19.49
C GLN A 318 8.34 -43.37 18.96
N SER A 319 8.40 -43.12 17.65
CA SER A 319 9.53 -42.47 16.98
C SER A 319 9.07 -41.74 15.71
N TYR A 320 9.93 -40.90 15.17
CA TYR A 320 9.65 -40.12 13.95
C TYR A 320 9.48 -41.02 12.73
N GLU A 321 10.21 -42.15 12.68
CA GLU A 321 10.17 -43.11 11.58
C GLU A 321 8.83 -43.86 11.48
N ALA A 322 8.04 -43.86 12.56
CA ALA A 322 6.71 -44.48 12.58
C ALA A 322 5.61 -43.59 11.95
N ILE A 323 5.92 -42.32 11.65
CA ILE A 323 4.99 -41.38 11.03
C ILE A 323 4.87 -41.70 9.54
N GLU A 324 3.73 -41.44 8.91
CA GLU A 324 3.54 -41.69 7.48
C GLU A 324 4.56 -40.91 6.61
N PRO A 325 5.11 -41.51 5.53
CA PRO A 325 6.14 -40.88 4.69
C PRO A 325 5.74 -39.50 4.16
N ALA A 326 4.46 -39.30 3.81
CA ALA A 326 3.96 -38.02 3.29
C ALA A 326 4.17 -36.86 4.28
N TYR A 327 4.02 -37.11 5.59
CA TYR A 327 4.27 -36.10 6.62
C TYR A 327 5.75 -35.87 6.86
N GLN A 328 6.56 -36.94 6.78
CA GLN A 328 8.02 -36.81 6.92
C GLN A 328 8.60 -35.96 5.79
N GLU A 329 8.23 -36.26 4.54
CA GLU A 329 8.65 -35.53 3.35
C GLU A 329 8.20 -34.06 3.39
N ARG A 330 6.95 -33.80 3.80
CA ARG A 330 6.43 -32.44 3.95
C ARG A 330 7.16 -31.66 5.04
N LEU A 331 7.41 -32.26 6.21
CA LEU A 331 8.13 -31.59 7.30
C LEU A 331 9.55 -31.20 6.88
N GLU A 332 10.26 -32.13 6.24
CA GLU A 332 11.63 -31.89 5.76
C GLU A 332 11.68 -30.77 4.72
N TYR A 333 10.74 -30.77 3.77
CA TYR A 333 10.60 -29.69 2.79
C TYR A 333 10.39 -28.32 3.46
N GLU A 334 9.46 -28.24 4.42
CA GLU A 334 9.16 -26.99 5.12
C GLU A 334 10.35 -26.50 5.95
N LEU A 335 11.02 -27.38 6.69
CA LEU A 335 12.21 -27.04 7.49
C LEU A 335 13.33 -26.50 6.60
N GLN A 336 13.64 -27.19 5.48
CA GLN A 336 14.65 -26.73 4.53
C GLN A 336 14.34 -25.35 3.95
N MET A 337 13.07 -25.07 3.65
CA MET A 337 12.63 -23.76 3.18
C MET A 337 12.79 -22.69 4.26
N MET A 338 12.39 -22.97 5.50
CA MET A 338 12.52 -22.02 6.62
C MET A 338 13.99 -21.70 6.94
N HIS A 339 14.87 -22.70 6.92
CA HIS A 339 16.32 -22.51 7.06
C HIS A 339 16.88 -21.61 5.95
N ARG A 340 16.48 -21.84 4.70
CA ARG A 340 16.95 -21.06 3.54
C ARG A 340 16.51 -19.59 3.64
N MET A 341 15.31 -19.34 4.15
CA MET A 341 14.75 -17.99 4.29
C MET A 341 15.25 -17.26 5.54
N GLY A 342 15.73 -17.99 6.56
CA GLY A 342 16.26 -17.45 7.81
C GLY A 342 15.18 -17.15 8.86
N PHE A 343 14.12 -17.96 8.91
CA PHE A 343 12.98 -17.75 9.82
C PHE A 343 12.96 -18.67 11.05
N ASP A 344 14.05 -19.39 11.30
CA ASP A 344 14.17 -20.34 12.42
C ASP A 344 13.92 -19.67 13.79
N ALA A 345 14.59 -18.55 14.03
CA ALA A 345 14.47 -17.80 15.28
C ALA A 345 13.04 -17.25 15.46
N TYR A 346 12.41 -16.80 14.38
CA TYR A 346 11.06 -16.30 14.39
C TYR A 346 10.07 -17.37 14.84
N PHE A 347 10.15 -18.56 14.26
CA PHE A 347 9.29 -19.68 14.63
C PHE A 347 9.51 -20.15 16.07
N LEU A 348 10.76 -20.15 16.56
CA LEU A 348 11.04 -20.48 17.95
C LEU A 348 10.44 -19.46 18.91
N VAL A 349 10.49 -18.16 18.59
CA VAL A 349 9.84 -17.11 19.40
C VAL A 349 8.32 -17.32 19.47
N VAL A 350 7.69 -17.61 18.33
CA VAL A 350 6.25 -17.90 18.23
C VAL A 350 5.87 -19.13 19.04
N TRP A 351 6.59 -20.23 18.81
CA TRP A 351 6.41 -21.49 19.53
C TRP A 351 6.50 -21.29 21.04
N ASP A 352 7.47 -20.49 21.49
CA ASP A 352 7.77 -20.32 22.90
C ASP A 352 6.64 -19.70 23.73
N TYR A 353 6.06 -18.58 23.28
CA TYR A 353 4.95 -17.97 24.02
C TYR A 353 3.65 -18.76 23.88
N ILE A 354 3.44 -19.46 22.76
CA ILE A 354 2.27 -20.35 22.59
C ILE A 354 2.39 -21.55 23.51
N LYS A 355 3.59 -22.14 23.60
CA LYS A 355 3.88 -23.22 24.53
C LYS A 355 3.65 -22.76 25.97
N PHE A 356 4.18 -21.59 26.35
CA PHE A 356 3.92 -21.01 27.67
C PHE A 356 2.42 -20.89 27.95
N ALA A 357 1.64 -20.34 27.02
CA ALA A 357 0.20 -20.19 27.16
C ALA A 357 -0.48 -21.55 27.39
N ARG A 358 -0.18 -22.56 26.58
CA ARG A 358 -0.73 -23.92 26.72
C ARG A 358 -0.34 -24.58 28.05
N ASP A 359 0.94 -24.50 28.43
CA ASP A 359 1.46 -25.08 29.67
C ASP A 359 0.81 -24.45 30.93
N HIS A 360 0.38 -23.18 30.85
CA HIS A 360 -0.29 -22.45 31.93
C HIS A 360 -1.83 -22.44 31.81
N GLY A 361 -2.38 -23.29 30.94
CA GLY A 361 -3.82 -23.45 30.73
C GLY A 361 -4.50 -22.18 30.21
N ILE A 362 -3.78 -21.34 29.47
CA ILE A 362 -4.34 -20.18 28.76
C ILE A 362 -4.88 -20.69 27.42
N PRO A 363 -6.18 -20.55 27.13
CA PRO A 363 -6.76 -20.99 25.86
C PRO A 363 -6.15 -20.26 24.67
N VAL A 364 -5.65 -21.03 23.71
CA VAL A 364 -5.10 -20.58 22.43
C VAL A 364 -6.01 -21.07 21.31
N GLY A 365 -6.29 -20.22 20.32
CA GLY A 365 -7.07 -20.60 19.15
C GLY A 365 -6.37 -21.65 18.28
N PRO A 366 -7.10 -22.28 17.34
CA PRO A 366 -6.55 -23.31 16.47
C PRO A 366 -5.58 -22.78 15.39
N GLY A 367 -5.34 -21.48 15.34
CA GLY A 367 -4.55 -20.81 14.31
C GLY A 367 -5.44 -20.06 13.31
N ARG A 368 -4.87 -19.05 12.66
CA ARG A 368 -5.58 -18.20 11.69
C ARG A 368 -4.68 -17.84 10.50
N GLY A 369 -5.32 -17.32 9.46
CA GLY A 369 -4.61 -16.88 8.26
C GLY A 369 -3.90 -18.04 7.57
N SER A 370 -2.79 -17.74 6.90
CA SER A 370 -2.04 -18.73 6.14
C SER A 370 -1.20 -19.67 7.01
N ALA A 371 -0.90 -19.31 8.27
CA ALA A 371 -0.09 -20.13 9.17
C ALA A 371 -0.63 -21.56 9.35
N ALA A 372 -1.95 -21.75 9.22
CA ALA A 372 -2.59 -23.07 9.26
C ALA A 372 -2.16 -24.02 8.14
N GLY A 373 -1.52 -23.55 7.07
CA GLY A 373 -1.00 -24.37 5.96
C GLY A 373 0.37 -25.01 6.21
N SER A 374 1.04 -24.70 7.33
CA SER A 374 2.37 -25.24 7.65
C SER A 374 2.28 -26.43 8.60
N LEU A 375 2.89 -27.55 8.19
CA LEU A 375 3.05 -28.73 9.02
C LEU A 375 4.02 -28.47 10.18
N VAL A 376 5.05 -27.64 9.98
CA VAL A 376 5.95 -27.21 11.07
C VAL A 376 5.18 -26.41 12.13
N ALA A 377 4.30 -25.49 11.73
CA ALA A 377 3.46 -24.75 12.67
C ALA A 377 2.51 -25.69 13.45
N TYR A 378 1.95 -26.70 12.79
CA TYR A 378 1.10 -27.71 13.43
C TYR A 378 1.89 -28.60 14.43
N ALA A 379 3.09 -29.05 14.04
CA ALA A 379 3.98 -29.83 14.88
C ALA A 379 4.38 -29.10 16.16
N LEU A 380 4.67 -27.80 16.05
CA LEU A 380 5.00 -26.92 17.18
C LEU A 380 3.78 -26.46 17.98
N GLN A 381 2.57 -26.90 17.63
CA GLN A 381 1.32 -26.47 18.26
C GLN A 381 1.04 -24.96 18.17
N ILE A 382 1.71 -24.27 17.25
CA ILE A 382 1.40 -22.89 16.84
C ILE A 382 0.01 -22.88 16.21
N THR A 383 -0.26 -23.87 15.36
CA THR A 383 -1.60 -24.16 14.83
C THR A 383 -2.08 -25.52 15.31
N ASN A 384 -3.38 -25.75 15.22
CA ASN A 384 -4.06 -26.94 15.73
C ASN A 384 -4.95 -27.61 14.67
N ILE A 385 -4.72 -27.29 13.40
CA ILE A 385 -5.42 -27.88 12.25
C ILE A 385 -4.37 -28.64 11.44
N ASP A 386 -4.65 -29.89 11.11
CA ASP A 386 -3.74 -30.73 10.32
C ASP A 386 -3.74 -30.28 8.85
N PRO A 387 -2.63 -29.70 8.35
CA PRO A 387 -2.59 -29.16 7.00
C PRO A 387 -2.53 -30.24 5.92
N VAL A 388 -2.00 -31.43 6.22
CA VAL A 388 -1.89 -32.51 5.23
C VAL A 388 -3.25 -33.19 5.08
N HIS A 389 -3.95 -33.44 6.19
CA HIS A 389 -5.29 -34.01 6.17
C HIS A 389 -6.31 -33.11 5.44
N HIS A 390 -6.27 -31.80 5.68
CA HIS A 390 -7.21 -30.84 5.07
C HIS A 390 -6.71 -30.23 3.75
N GLY A 391 -5.61 -30.72 3.18
CA GLY A 391 -5.09 -30.24 1.89
C GLY A 391 -4.65 -28.77 1.88
N LEU A 392 -4.20 -28.24 3.04
CA LEU A 392 -3.73 -26.87 3.17
C LEU A 392 -2.30 -26.72 2.65
N LEU A 393 -2.08 -25.64 1.90
CA LEU A 393 -0.83 -25.41 1.16
C LEU A 393 0.18 -24.60 1.98
N PHE A 394 1.42 -25.10 2.04
CA PHE A 394 2.52 -24.40 2.71
C PHE A 394 2.97 -23.18 1.91
N GLU A 395 2.95 -23.27 0.59
CA GLU A 395 3.39 -22.23 -0.34
C GLU A 395 2.50 -20.98 -0.25
N ARG A 396 1.24 -21.17 0.19
CA ARG A 396 0.33 -20.05 0.49
C ARG A 396 0.75 -19.27 1.73
N PHE A 397 1.49 -19.90 2.63
CA PHE A 397 2.06 -19.31 3.83
C PHE A 397 3.45 -18.74 3.60
N LEU A 398 4.37 -19.54 3.06
CA LEU A 398 5.72 -19.13 2.68
C LEU A 398 5.97 -19.46 1.22
N ASN A 399 6.00 -18.43 0.38
CA ASN A 399 6.31 -18.60 -1.04
C ASN A 399 7.84 -18.71 -1.23
N PRO A 400 8.36 -19.81 -1.81
CA PRO A 400 9.79 -20.02 -1.99
C PRO A 400 10.46 -19.04 -2.96
N GLU A 401 9.69 -18.43 -3.88
CA GLU A 401 10.20 -17.47 -4.87
C GLU A 401 10.28 -16.04 -4.32
N ARG A 402 9.67 -15.78 -3.15
CA ARG A 402 9.60 -14.46 -2.54
C ARG A 402 10.08 -14.48 -1.09
N LYS A 403 11.18 -13.76 -0.83
CA LYS A 403 11.62 -13.49 0.54
C LYS A 403 10.76 -12.39 1.19
N SER A 404 9.57 -12.75 1.65
CA SER A 404 8.69 -11.90 2.49
C SER A 404 8.60 -12.46 3.90
N MET A 405 8.48 -11.59 4.89
CA MET A 405 8.31 -12.00 6.28
C MET A 405 6.94 -12.66 6.49
N PRO A 406 6.87 -13.86 7.10
CA PRO A 406 5.60 -14.52 7.40
C PRO A 406 4.89 -13.86 8.59
N ASP A 407 3.59 -13.63 8.46
CA ASP A 407 2.75 -13.10 9.54
C ASP A 407 2.04 -14.25 10.27
N ILE A 408 2.34 -14.45 11.56
CA ILE A 408 1.70 -15.47 12.40
C ILE A 408 0.92 -14.77 13.51
N ASP A 409 -0.34 -14.48 13.21
CA ASP A 409 -1.28 -13.97 14.20
C ASP A 409 -1.73 -15.09 15.14
N THR A 410 -1.78 -14.81 16.45
CA THR A 410 -2.20 -15.79 17.44
C THR A 410 -3.41 -15.28 18.24
N ASP A 411 -4.39 -16.17 18.39
CA ASP A 411 -5.64 -15.92 19.09
C ASP A 411 -5.57 -16.43 20.54
N PHE A 412 -5.82 -15.56 21.52
CA PHE A 412 -5.86 -15.89 22.95
C PHE A 412 -7.22 -15.57 23.56
N CYS A 413 -7.54 -16.18 24.71
CA CYS A 413 -8.67 -15.70 25.50
C CYS A 413 -8.43 -14.28 26.00
N ILE A 414 -9.48 -13.45 26.07
CA ILE A 414 -9.36 -12.05 26.47
C ILE A 414 -8.90 -11.93 27.92
N ASP A 415 -9.49 -12.76 28.80
CA ASP A 415 -9.32 -12.64 30.25
C ASP A 415 -7.87 -12.87 30.70
N ARG A 416 -7.07 -13.64 29.94
CA ARG A 416 -5.68 -14.02 30.30
C ARG A 416 -4.64 -13.68 29.23
N ARG A 417 -4.99 -12.88 28.22
CA ARG A 417 -4.05 -12.47 27.17
C ARG A 417 -2.86 -11.68 27.73
N ASP A 418 -3.13 -10.80 28.69
CA ASP A 418 -2.10 -9.91 29.24
C ASP A 418 -1.01 -10.69 29.99
N GLU A 419 -1.31 -11.91 30.50
CA GLU A 419 -0.30 -12.83 31.08
C GLU A 419 0.74 -13.26 30.02
N VAL A 420 0.32 -13.48 28.77
CA VAL A 420 1.21 -13.86 27.66
C VAL A 420 2.09 -12.67 27.26
N ILE A 421 1.51 -11.46 27.20
CA ILE A 421 2.27 -10.23 26.92
C ILE A 421 3.29 -9.98 28.04
N GLN A 422 2.92 -10.20 29.29
CA GLN A 422 3.83 -10.09 30.43
C GLN A 422 4.97 -11.10 30.33
N TYR A 423 4.69 -12.37 30.03
CA TYR A 423 5.71 -13.39 29.82
C TYR A 423 6.71 -13.01 28.72
N VAL A 424 6.22 -12.54 27.57
CA VAL A 424 7.06 -12.06 26.47
C VAL A 424 7.92 -10.88 26.91
N THR A 425 7.34 -9.94 27.66
CA THR A 425 8.06 -8.78 28.20
C THR A 425 9.17 -9.19 29.18
N GLU A 426 8.90 -10.13 30.08
CA GLU A 426 9.88 -10.64 31.06
C GLU A 426 11.00 -11.45 30.40
N LYS A 427 10.65 -12.26 29.39
CA LYS A 427 11.60 -13.15 28.72
C LYS A 427 12.52 -12.43 27.74
N TYR A 428 11.97 -11.54 26.91
CA TYR A 428 12.74 -10.86 25.86
C TYR A 428 13.28 -9.50 26.30
N GLY A 429 12.80 -8.96 27.43
CA GLY A 429 13.27 -7.70 28.02
C GLY A 429 12.26 -6.57 27.87
N SER A 430 12.05 -5.82 28.95
CA SER A 430 11.09 -4.69 28.99
C SER A 430 11.47 -3.51 28.09
N ASP A 431 12.74 -3.43 27.70
CA ASP A 431 13.30 -2.46 26.77
C ASP A 431 13.17 -2.89 25.29
N ARG A 432 12.75 -4.15 25.03
CA ARG A 432 12.68 -4.75 23.68
C ARG A 432 11.28 -5.15 23.24
N VAL A 433 10.30 -5.03 24.14
CA VAL A 433 8.90 -5.38 23.90
C VAL A 433 8.02 -4.17 24.17
N ALA A 434 7.16 -3.83 23.20
CA ALA A 434 6.17 -2.78 23.37
C ALA A 434 4.89 -3.11 22.60
N GLN A 435 3.76 -2.56 23.03
CA GLN A 435 2.53 -2.61 22.23
C GLN A 435 2.57 -1.57 21.11
N ILE A 436 1.78 -1.73 20.06
CA ILE A 436 1.77 -0.81 18.91
C ILE A 436 0.74 0.30 19.10
N ILE A 437 1.02 1.52 18.66
CA ILE A 437 0.06 2.63 18.70
C ILE A 437 -1.08 2.47 17.69
N THR A 438 -2.24 3.06 18.01
CA THR A 438 -3.29 3.36 17.04
C THR A 438 -3.64 4.84 17.06
N TYR A 439 -3.97 5.39 15.89
CA TYR A 439 -4.42 6.77 15.77
C TYR A 439 -5.94 6.82 15.57
N ASN A 440 -6.63 7.52 16.47
CA ASN A 440 -8.05 7.79 16.33
C ASN A 440 -8.23 9.02 15.43
N ARG A 441 -8.49 8.77 14.15
CA ARG A 441 -8.70 9.84 13.15
C ARG A 441 -10.13 10.38 13.16
N MET A 442 -10.28 11.66 12.83
CA MET A 442 -11.58 12.30 12.69
C MET A 442 -12.30 11.83 11.43
N THR A 443 -13.20 10.85 11.59
CA THR A 443 -14.04 10.35 10.48
C THR A 443 -15.07 11.39 10.05
N SER A 444 -15.57 11.30 8.81
CA SER A 444 -16.54 12.25 8.21
C SER A 444 -17.77 12.52 9.09
N LYS A 445 -18.29 11.49 9.77
CA LYS A 445 -19.43 11.66 10.70
C LYS A 445 -19.01 12.34 12.01
N ALA A 446 -17.84 11.99 12.55
CA ALA A 446 -17.35 12.51 13.82
C ALA A 446 -16.93 13.97 13.70
N VAL A 447 -16.15 14.31 12.66
CA VAL A 447 -15.69 15.68 12.41
C VAL A 447 -16.86 16.63 12.17
N LEU A 448 -17.87 16.18 11.42
CA LEU A 448 -19.07 16.97 11.16
C LEU A 448 -19.80 17.30 12.46
N LYS A 449 -19.94 16.35 13.39
CA LYS A 449 -20.55 16.59 14.71
C LYS A 449 -19.68 17.45 15.62
N ASP A 450 -18.36 17.27 15.58
CA ASP A 450 -17.42 18.03 16.41
C ASP A 450 -17.37 19.51 16.01
N VAL A 451 -17.33 19.82 14.71
CA VAL A 451 -17.41 21.20 14.22
C VAL A 451 -18.78 21.81 14.50
N ALA A 452 -19.87 21.04 14.37
CA ALA A 452 -21.22 21.51 14.70
C ALA A 452 -21.30 22.03 16.14
N ARG A 453 -20.69 21.28 17.08
CA ARG A 453 -20.66 21.64 18.50
C ARG A 453 -19.91 22.95 18.75
N VAL A 454 -18.80 23.20 18.05
CA VAL A 454 -18.02 24.44 18.19
C VAL A 454 -18.72 25.65 17.55
N LEU A 455 -19.48 25.42 16.48
CA LEU A 455 -20.29 26.43 15.81
C LEU A 455 -21.66 26.67 16.46
N ASP A 456 -21.94 26.04 17.61
CA ASP A 456 -23.22 26.10 18.33
C ASP A 456 -24.44 25.66 17.49
N ILE A 457 -24.23 24.69 16.59
CA ILE A 457 -25.29 24.07 15.80
C ILE A 457 -26.01 23.01 16.66
N PRO A 458 -27.36 22.99 16.71
CA PRO A 458 -28.09 22.03 17.52
C PRO A 458 -27.76 20.57 17.23
N TYR A 459 -27.57 19.76 18.28
CA TYR A 459 -27.22 18.34 18.14
C TYR A 459 -28.17 17.58 17.20
N ALA A 460 -29.48 17.85 17.28
CA ALA A 460 -30.49 17.20 16.44
C ALA A 460 -30.30 17.49 14.94
N GLU A 461 -29.76 18.65 14.57
CA GLU A 461 -29.42 18.97 13.19
C GLU A 461 -28.11 18.27 12.77
N SER A 462 -27.10 18.30 13.64
CA SER A 462 -25.83 17.61 13.44
C SER A 462 -26.00 16.09 13.21
N ASP A 463 -26.87 15.45 13.99
CA ASP A 463 -27.14 14.02 13.91
C ASP A 463 -27.92 13.65 12.65
N ARG A 464 -28.87 14.50 12.22
CA ARG A 464 -29.60 14.32 10.96
C ARG A 464 -28.63 14.37 9.76
N MET A 465 -27.77 15.38 9.69
CA MET A 465 -26.77 15.48 8.62
C MET A 465 -25.77 14.32 8.63
N ALA A 466 -25.28 13.91 9.81
CA ALA A 466 -24.35 12.79 9.93
C ALA A 466 -24.96 11.43 9.53
N LYS A 467 -26.28 11.24 9.70
CA LYS A 467 -26.99 10.02 9.28
C LYS A 467 -27.13 9.90 7.77
N LEU A 468 -27.14 11.01 7.04
CA LEU A 468 -27.17 11.00 5.56
C LEU A 468 -25.88 10.45 4.94
N ILE A 469 -24.76 10.47 5.66
CA ILE A 469 -23.48 9.94 5.17
C ILE A 469 -23.55 8.39 5.19
N PRO A 470 -23.48 7.71 4.03
CA PRO A 470 -23.52 6.26 3.98
C PRO A 470 -22.21 5.66 4.50
N VAL A 471 -22.30 4.44 5.03
CA VAL A 471 -21.15 3.69 5.54
C VAL A 471 -20.96 2.45 4.70
N VAL A 472 -19.88 2.42 3.92
CA VAL A 472 -19.55 1.29 3.03
C VAL A 472 -18.34 0.57 3.62
N ARG A 473 -18.48 -0.74 3.85
CA ARG A 473 -17.43 -1.57 4.47
C ARG A 473 -16.90 -0.98 5.79
N GLY A 474 -17.80 -0.44 6.62
CA GLY A 474 -17.46 0.16 7.91
C GLY A 474 -16.82 1.56 7.85
N LYS A 475 -16.59 2.13 6.66
CA LYS A 475 -16.04 3.48 6.51
C LYS A 475 -17.10 4.45 6.00
N PRO A 476 -17.29 5.62 6.65
CA PRO A 476 -18.18 6.64 6.14
C PRO A 476 -17.62 7.24 4.85
N THR A 477 -18.50 7.61 3.92
CA THR A 477 -18.12 8.34 2.70
C THR A 477 -17.54 9.70 3.05
N LYS A 478 -16.40 10.05 2.42
CA LYS A 478 -15.70 11.33 2.64
C LYS A 478 -16.59 12.53 2.32
N LEU A 479 -16.47 13.61 3.09
CA LEU A 479 -17.26 14.83 2.91
C LEU A 479 -17.07 15.45 1.51
N LYS A 480 -15.84 15.42 0.98
CA LYS A 480 -15.55 15.88 -0.39
C LYS A 480 -16.36 15.16 -1.47
N VAL A 481 -16.67 13.87 -1.28
CA VAL A 481 -17.53 13.08 -2.18
C VAL A 481 -19.00 13.43 -1.96
N MET A 482 -19.41 13.65 -0.70
CA MET A 482 -20.80 14.00 -0.34
C MET A 482 -21.29 15.30 -0.99
N ILE A 483 -20.40 16.27 -1.22
CA ILE A 483 -20.73 17.53 -1.90
C ILE A 483 -20.53 17.49 -3.43
N SER A 484 -19.94 16.41 -3.96
CA SER A 484 -19.63 16.28 -5.39
C SER A 484 -20.84 15.83 -6.21
N GLU A 485 -20.74 15.91 -7.55
CA GLU A 485 -21.76 15.38 -8.46
C GLU A 485 -21.98 13.86 -8.31
N GLU A 486 -20.97 13.13 -7.84
CA GLU A 486 -20.98 11.68 -7.62
C GLU A 486 -21.51 11.30 -6.24
N THR A 487 -22.20 12.22 -5.55
CA THR A 487 -22.66 12.00 -4.18
C THR A 487 -23.64 10.81 -4.09
N PRO A 488 -23.45 9.90 -3.13
CA PRO A 488 -24.42 8.84 -2.85
C PRO A 488 -25.66 9.35 -2.10
N ALA A 489 -25.69 10.61 -1.67
CA ALA A 489 -26.80 11.21 -0.93
C ALA A 489 -27.11 12.63 -1.46
N PRO A 490 -27.96 12.76 -2.50
CA PRO A 490 -28.30 14.05 -3.12
C PRO A 490 -28.86 15.08 -2.12
N GLU A 491 -29.63 14.66 -1.12
CA GLU A 491 -30.18 15.53 -0.07
C GLU A 491 -29.08 16.26 0.72
N PHE A 492 -27.95 15.59 0.99
CA PHE A 492 -26.82 16.20 1.70
C PHE A 492 -26.23 17.35 0.87
N ARG A 493 -26.04 17.11 -0.42
CA ARG A 493 -25.49 18.07 -1.36
C ARG A 493 -26.43 19.27 -1.55
N GLU A 494 -27.73 19.03 -1.68
CA GLU A 494 -28.72 20.09 -1.83
C GLU A 494 -28.68 21.06 -0.63
N LYS A 495 -28.62 20.54 0.59
CA LYS A 495 -28.48 21.38 1.80
C LYS A 495 -27.19 22.20 1.79
N TYR A 496 -26.07 21.60 1.41
CA TYR A 496 -24.79 22.29 1.26
C TYR A 496 -24.82 23.40 0.19
N GLN A 497 -25.62 23.23 -0.88
CA GLN A 497 -25.75 24.22 -1.94
C GLN A 497 -26.69 25.37 -1.55
N ASN A 498 -27.76 25.07 -0.81
CA ASN A 498 -28.84 26.03 -0.55
C ASN A 498 -28.68 26.80 0.78
N ASP A 499 -28.00 26.24 1.78
CA ASP A 499 -27.83 26.88 3.09
C ASP A 499 -26.38 27.33 3.32
N PRO A 500 -26.11 28.65 3.40
CA PRO A 500 -24.77 29.19 3.69
C PRO A 500 -24.18 28.72 5.01
N LYS A 501 -25.00 28.50 6.06
CA LYS A 501 -24.52 28.00 7.35
C LYS A 501 -24.04 26.57 7.23
N VAL A 502 -24.79 25.72 6.52
CA VAL A 502 -24.40 24.33 6.25
C VAL A 502 -23.14 24.28 5.39
N ARG A 503 -23.04 25.16 4.39
CA ARG A 503 -21.82 25.27 3.56
C ARG A 503 -20.59 25.55 4.41
N HIS A 504 -20.64 26.61 5.22
CA HIS A 504 -19.54 27.00 6.09
C HIS A 504 -19.14 25.89 7.07
N TRP A 505 -20.13 25.26 7.71
CA TRP A 505 -19.92 24.14 8.62
C TRP A 505 -19.24 22.94 7.94
N VAL A 506 -19.70 22.56 6.75
CA VAL A 506 -19.13 21.43 5.99
C VAL A 506 -17.74 21.77 5.45
N ASP A 507 -17.51 23.00 4.97
CA ASP A 507 -16.20 23.45 4.48
C ASP A 507 -15.12 23.39 5.58
N MET A 508 -15.46 23.83 6.79
CA MET A 508 -14.56 23.70 7.94
C MET A 508 -14.32 22.24 8.29
N ALA A 509 -15.38 21.43 8.36
CA ALA A 509 -15.27 19.99 8.67
C ALA A 509 -14.45 19.23 7.63
N MET A 510 -14.49 19.63 6.36
CA MET A 510 -13.69 19.04 5.28
C MET A 510 -12.20 19.30 5.44
N ARG A 511 -11.79 20.48 5.90
CA ARG A 511 -10.36 20.84 6.06
C ARG A 511 -9.66 20.04 7.17
N ILE A 512 -10.39 19.70 8.24
CA ILE A 512 -9.86 18.88 9.34
C ILE A 512 -10.32 17.41 9.28
N GLU A 513 -11.00 16.99 8.22
CA GLU A 513 -11.40 15.59 8.00
C GLU A 513 -10.16 14.70 7.87
N GLY A 514 -10.04 13.69 8.72
CA GLY A 514 -8.94 12.72 8.68
C GLY A 514 -7.76 13.05 9.59
N THR A 515 -7.74 14.23 10.22
CA THR A 515 -6.74 14.60 11.23
C THR A 515 -6.74 13.65 12.43
N ASN A 516 -5.59 13.49 13.10
CA ASN A 516 -5.49 12.68 14.30
C ASN A 516 -6.06 13.42 15.53
N LYS A 517 -7.00 12.78 16.23
CA LYS A 517 -7.66 13.35 17.42
C LYS A 517 -7.05 12.89 18.73
N SER A 518 -6.66 11.62 18.79
CA SER A 518 -6.07 11.00 19.98
C SER A 518 -5.31 9.74 19.59
N VAL A 519 -4.51 9.22 20.52
CA VAL A 519 -3.79 7.97 20.39
C VAL A 519 -4.43 6.89 21.26
N GLY A 520 -4.32 5.64 20.82
CA GLY A 520 -4.72 4.45 21.55
C GLY A 520 -3.63 3.37 21.44
N ILE A 521 -3.87 2.24 22.10
CA ILE A 521 -3.04 1.04 21.95
C ILE A 521 -3.74 0.08 21.00
N HIS A 522 -2.98 -0.53 20.08
CA HIS A 522 -3.48 -1.55 19.18
C HIS A 522 -4.05 -2.71 19.97
N ALA A 523 -5.23 -3.20 19.55
CA ALA A 523 -5.93 -4.23 20.30
C ALA A 523 -5.15 -5.55 20.35
N ALA A 524 -4.19 -5.78 19.46
CA ALA A 524 -3.41 -7.02 19.39
C ALA A 524 -1.91 -6.83 19.19
N GLY A 525 -1.49 -5.64 18.75
CA GLY A 525 -0.19 -5.47 18.10
C GLY A 525 0.90 -5.31 19.14
N VAL A 526 1.88 -6.19 19.11
CA VAL A 526 3.09 -6.17 19.93
C VAL A 526 4.29 -6.21 19.01
N VAL A 527 5.29 -5.41 19.31
CA VAL A 527 6.59 -5.44 18.64
C VAL A 527 7.60 -6.10 19.56
N ILE A 528 8.42 -6.99 19.00
CA ILE A 528 9.56 -7.61 19.68
C ILE A 528 10.80 -7.32 18.86
N SER A 529 11.84 -6.81 19.50
CA SER A 529 13.11 -6.45 18.87
C SER A 529 14.29 -7.24 19.46
N SER A 530 15.35 -7.41 18.67
CA SER A 530 16.64 -7.92 19.15
C SER A 530 17.45 -6.87 19.91
N GLU A 531 17.31 -5.60 19.52
CA GLU A 531 17.95 -4.43 20.11
C GLU A 531 16.94 -3.63 20.95
N PRO A 532 17.39 -2.79 21.92
CA PRO A 532 16.51 -1.89 22.65
C PRO A 532 15.64 -1.05 21.70
N LEU A 533 14.33 -1.05 21.94
CA LEU A 533 13.37 -0.34 21.11
C LEU A 533 13.59 1.17 21.15
N ASP A 534 14.07 1.70 22.26
CA ASP A 534 14.30 3.14 22.46
C ASP A 534 15.51 3.72 21.71
N GLU A 535 16.10 2.94 20.80
CA GLU A 535 17.05 3.39 19.78
C GLU A 535 16.46 3.38 18.36
N ILE A 536 15.30 2.74 18.16
CA ILE A 536 14.70 2.50 16.85
C ILE A 536 13.33 3.19 16.73
N VAL A 537 12.53 3.13 17.79
CA VAL A 537 11.14 3.57 17.84
C VAL A 537 10.91 4.35 19.13
N PRO A 538 10.36 5.58 19.08
CA PRO A 538 10.04 6.32 20.28
C PRO A 538 8.93 5.59 21.04
N LEU A 539 9.06 5.51 22.36
CA LEU A 539 8.10 4.83 23.22
C LEU A 539 7.34 5.83 24.10
N GLN A 540 6.14 5.45 24.51
CA GLN A 540 5.36 6.21 25.47
C GLN A 540 4.58 5.31 26.42
N ARG A 541 4.25 5.85 27.60
CA ARG A 541 3.54 5.13 28.66
C ARG A 541 2.07 5.51 28.68
N ASN A 542 1.21 4.51 28.74
CA ASN A 542 -0.21 4.74 28.94
C ASN A 542 -0.48 5.15 30.39
N THR A 543 -1.14 6.28 30.58
CA THR A 543 -1.46 6.83 31.90
C THR A 543 -2.48 6.01 32.68
N ALA A 544 -3.31 5.21 32.00
CA ALA A 544 -4.37 4.43 32.64
C ALA A 544 -3.90 3.08 33.19
N ASN A 545 -3.08 2.34 32.44
CA ASN A 545 -2.65 0.98 32.79
C ASN A 545 -1.12 0.80 32.87
N GLY A 546 -0.34 1.85 32.61
CA GLY A 546 1.12 1.80 32.71
C GLY A 546 1.83 1.07 31.57
N ALA A 547 1.10 0.54 30.59
CA ALA A 547 1.65 -0.19 29.46
C ALA A 547 2.55 0.71 28.59
N ILE A 548 3.67 0.15 28.12
CA ILE A 548 4.58 0.81 27.18
C ILE A 548 4.13 0.47 25.76
N PHE A 549 4.02 1.50 24.92
CA PHE A 549 3.65 1.34 23.52
C PHE A 549 4.45 2.26 22.61
N THR A 550 4.54 1.91 21.33
CA THR A 550 5.27 2.65 20.33
C THR A 550 4.64 4.01 20.06
N GLN A 551 5.39 4.91 19.43
CA GLN A 551 4.89 6.12 18.81
C GLN A 551 4.70 5.97 17.30
N TYR A 552 5.08 4.85 16.68
CA TYR A 552 4.87 4.62 15.24
C TYR A 552 3.77 3.60 14.97
N PHE A 553 2.99 3.86 13.92
CA PHE A 553 1.89 2.99 13.49
C PHE A 553 2.40 1.64 12.96
N MET A 554 1.52 0.64 12.93
CA MET A 554 1.85 -0.73 12.50
C MET A 554 2.64 -0.78 11.17
N GLU A 555 2.17 -0.08 10.13
CA GLU A 555 2.83 -0.07 8.82
C GLU A 555 4.21 0.62 8.84
N ASP A 556 4.44 1.52 9.80
CA ASP A 556 5.73 2.20 10.00
C ASP A 556 6.72 1.30 10.73
N ILE A 557 6.26 0.55 11.74
CA ILE A 557 7.04 -0.47 12.44
C ILE A 557 7.53 -1.55 11.45
N GLU A 558 6.65 -2.05 10.59
CA GLU A 558 7.00 -3.02 9.55
C GLU A 558 8.05 -2.46 8.57
N SER A 559 7.96 -1.17 8.23
CA SER A 559 8.90 -0.52 7.32
C SER A 559 10.31 -0.34 7.92
N LEU A 560 10.41 -0.33 9.25
CA LEU A 560 11.67 -0.35 10.00
C LEU A 560 12.27 -1.77 10.11
N GLY A 561 11.59 -2.77 9.55
CA GLY A 561 11.99 -4.18 9.60
C GLY A 561 11.77 -4.84 10.95
N LEU A 562 11.03 -4.21 11.87
CA LEU A 562 10.74 -4.78 13.17
C LEU A 562 9.68 -5.87 13.09
N LEU A 563 9.86 -6.91 13.91
CA LEU A 563 8.90 -7.99 14.00
C LEU A 563 7.64 -7.54 14.73
N LYS A 564 6.53 -7.52 14.00
CA LYS A 564 5.18 -7.33 14.53
C LYS A 564 4.55 -8.70 14.81
N MET A 565 3.92 -8.83 15.97
CA MET A 565 3.11 -9.98 16.36
C MET A 565 1.74 -9.52 16.83
N ASP A 566 0.71 -10.24 16.42
CA ASP A 566 -0.67 -9.91 16.77
C ASP A 566 -1.19 -10.92 17.80
N PHE A 567 -1.26 -10.48 19.06
CA PHE A 567 -1.87 -11.16 20.20
C PHE A 567 -3.36 -10.78 20.28
N LEU A 568 -4.22 -11.46 19.55
CA LEU A 568 -5.65 -11.13 19.51
C LEU A 568 -6.37 -11.67 20.75
N GLY A 569 -7.23 -10.85 21.34
CA GLY A 569 -8.17 -11.30 22.36
C GLY A 569 -9.51 -11.72 21.75
N LEU A 570 -9.86 -13.00 21.82
CA LEU A 570 -11.14 -13.53 21.36
C LEU A 570 -12.11 -13.83 22.52
N LYS A 571 -13.27 -13.18 22.47
CA LYS A 571 -14.39 -13.43 23.40
C LYS A 571 -14.83 -14.90 23.38
N ASN A 572 -14.76 -15.54 22.22
CA ASN A 572 -15.30 -16.89 22.04
C ASN A 572 -14.43 -17.95 22.71
N LEU A 573 -13.10 -17.80 22.67
CA LEU A 573 -12.20 -18.68 23.43
C LEU A 573 -12.48 -18.60 24.93
N THR A 574 -12.73 -17.38 25.42
CA THR A 574 -13.12 -17.13 26.81
C THR A 574 -14.46 -17.80 27.15
N MET A 575 -15.44 -17.71 26.25
CA MET A 575 -16.76 -18.33 26.41
C MET A 575 -16.68 -19.87 26.41
N ILE A 576 -15.90 -20.45 25.49
CA ILE A 576 -15.68 -21.89 25.40
C ILE A 576 -15.03 -22.39 26.69
N GLN A 577 -13.97 -21.72 27.17
CA GLN A 577 -13.30 -22.12 28.40
C GLN A 577 -14.24 -22.07 29.61
N LYS A 578 -14.98 -20.98 29.79
CA LYS A 578 -15.98 -20.86 30.86
C LYS A 578 -17.05 -21.97 30.78
N THR A 579 -17.42 -22.39 29.58
CA THR A 579 -18.36 -23.49 29.37
C THR A 579 -17.77 -24.82 29.83
N VAL A 580 -16.51 -25.12 29.48
CA VAL A 580 -15.79 -26.32 29.93
C VAL A 580 -15.66 -26.32 31.45
N ASP A 581 -15.29 -25.18 32.05
CA ASP A 581 -15.15 -25.05 33.51
C ASP A 581 -16.48 -25.32 34.23
N LEU A 582 -17.59 -24.79 33.70
CA LEU A 582 -18.93 -25.03 34.26
C LEU A 582 -19.35 -26.50 34.11
N ILE A 583 -19.03 -27.16 33.00
CA ILE A 583 -19.29 -28.60 32.82
C ILE A 583 -18.51 -29.42 33.86
N LYS A 584 -17.24 -29.08 34.08
CA LYS A 584 -16.41 -29.71 35.11
C LYS A 584 -16.99 -29.48 36.51
N GLN A 585 -17.42 -28.26 36.84
CA GLN A 585 -18.00 -27.94 38.15
C GLN A 585 -19.36 -28.63 38.40
N THR A 586 -20.22 -28.71 37.39
CA THR A 586 -21.60 -29.20 37.55
C THR A 586 -21.76 -30.69 37.33
N ARG A 587 -20.95 -31.29 36.44
CA ARG A 587 -21.06 -32.69 36.03
C ARG A 587 -19.81 -33.51 36.34
N ASN A 588 -18.72 -32.88 36.79
CA ASN A 588 -17.41 -33.52 37.02
C ASN A 588 -16.89 -34.28 35.78
N VAL A 589 -17.18 -33.74 34.59
CA VAL A 589 -16.69 -34.25 33.30
C VAL A 589 -15.59 -33.32 32.82
N GLU A 590 -14.40 -33.87 32.54
CA GLU A 590 -13.33 -33.14 31.87
C GLU A 590 -13.53 -33.23 30.36
N VAL A 591 -13.54 -32.07 29.69
CA VAL A 591 -13.69 -31.96 28.25
C VAL A 591 -12.38 -31.45 27.67
N ASP A 592 -11.72 -32.30 26.89
CA ASP A 592 -10.55 -31.91 26.10
C ASP A 592 -11.03 -31.44 24.73
N LEU A 593 -10.87 -30.14 24.46
CA LEU A 593 -11.34 -29.49 23.23
C LEU A 593 -10.58 -29.99 22.00
N ASP A 594 -9.30 -30.34 22.15
CA ASP A 594 -8.43 -30.75 21.04
C ASP A 594 -8.69 -32.20 20.62
N ARG A 595 -9.45 -32.96 21.43
CA ARG A 595 -9.80 -34.37 21.18
C ARG A 595 -11.28 -34.59 20.85
N LEU A 596 -12.04 -33.53 20.62
CA LEU A 596 -13.44 -33.64 20.23
C LEU A 596 -13.56 -34.28 18.85
N SER A 597 -14.54 -35.18 18.70
CA SER A 597 -14.84 -35.77 17.40
C SER A 597 -15.42 -34.71 16.45
N LEU A 598 -14.88 -34.65 15.24
CA LEU A 598 -15.38 -33.78 14.19
C LEU A 598 -16.69 -34.28 13.57
N ASP A 599 -17.09 -35.53 13.82
CA ASP A 599 -18.27 -36.19 13.22
C ASP A 599 -19.48 -36.29 14.16
N ASP A 600 -19.60 -35.37 15.14
CA ASP A 600 -20.70 -35.43 16.12
C ASP A 600 -22.07 -35.15 15.47
N ALA A 601 -22.87 -36.21 15.33
CA ALA A 601 -24.18 -36.14 14.69
C ALA A 601 -25.16 -35.19 15.39
N LYS A 602 -25.08 -35.01 16.72
CA LYS A 602 -25.98 -34.12 17.46
C LYS A 602 -25.61 -32.65 17.21
N ALA A 603 -24.33 -32.34 17.12
CA ALA A 603 -23.85 -31.01 16.76
C ALA A 603 -24.35 -30.61 15.37
N TYR A 604 -24.20 -31.47 14.36
CA TYR A 604 -24.69 -31.18 13.01
C TYR A 604 -26.23 -31.11 12.93
N GLN A 605 -26.95 -31.91 13.72
CA GLN A 605 -28.41 -31.78 13.82
C GLN A 605 -28.84 -30.43 14.37
N LEU A 606 -28.14 -29.90 15.37
CA LEU A 606 -28.40 -28.56 15.93
C LEU A 606 -28.14 -27.48 14.88
N LEU A 607 -27.00 -27.55 14.18
CA LEU A 607 -26.68 -26.63 13.08
C LEU A 607 -27.75 -26.67 11.98
N ALA A 608 -28.15 -27.88 11.55
CA ALA A 608 -29.14 -28.08 10.50
C ALA A 608 -30.54 -27.56 10.85
N LYS A 609 -30.89 -27.47 12.15
CA LYS A 609 -32.14 -26.83 12.62
C LYS A 609 -32.07 -25.30 12.58
N GLY A 610 -30.87 -24.72 12.49
CA GLY A 610 -30.66 -23.27 12.53
C GLY A 610 -30.74 -22.68 13.93
N GLU A 611 -30.55 -23.49 14.97
CA GLU A 611 -30.46 -23.07 16.37
C GLU A 611 -29.07 -22.48 16.66
N LEU A 612 -28.72 -21.38 15.98
CA LEU A 612 -27.34 -20.87 15.88
C LEU A 612 -27.06 -19.69 16.82
N GLU A 613 -27.87 -19.50 17.86
CA GLU A 613 -27.65 -18.46 18.86
C GLU A 613 -26.43 -18.80 19.72
N GLY A 614 -25.44 -17.89 19.75
CA GLY A 614 -24.18 -18.12 20.46
C GLY A 614 -23.17 -18.99 19.70
N ILE A 615 -23.46 -19.38 18.44
CA ILE A 615 -22.53 -20.17 17.61
C ILE A 615 -21.67 -19.24 16.76
N PHE A 616 -20.37 -19.24 17.05
CA PHE A 616 -19.40 -18.35 16.41
C PHE A 616 -19.48 -18.37 14.87
N GLN A 617 -19.44 -17.18 14.28
CA GLN A 617 -19.54 -16.86 12.84
C GLN A 617 -20.88 -17.18 12.15
N LEU A 618 -21.80 -17.91 12.79
CA LEU A 618 -23.06 -18.36 12.18
C LEU A 618 -24.31 -17.61 12.67
N GLU A 619 -24.13 -16.55 13.46
CA GLU A 619 -25.23 -15.89 14.16
C GLU A 619 -26.06 -14.90 13.31
N SER A 620 -25.53 -14.41 12.19
CA SER A 620 -26.21 -13.36 11.41
C SER A 620 -27.52 -13.88 10.81
N SER A 621 -28.56 -13.05 10.75
CA SER A 621 -29.91 -13.47 10.34
C SER A 621 -29.94 -14.14 8.95
N GLY A 622 -29.18 -13.61 7.99
CA GLY A 622 -29.06 -14.23 6.67
C GLY A 622 -28.25 -15.53 6.67
N MET A 623 -27.16 -15.62 7.44
CA MET A 623 -26.40 -16.86 7.60
C MET A 623 -27.26 -17.96 8.23
N ARG A 624 -28.08 -17.64 9.24
CA ARG A 624 -28.97 -18.61 9.87
C ARG A 624 -29.92 -19.26 8.88
N GLN A 625 -30.47 -18.47 7.95
CA GLN A 625 -31.34 -19.01 6.91
C GLN A 625 -30.58 -19.96 5.99
N ILE A 626 -29.39 -19.55 5.54
CA ILE A 626 -28.57 -20.34 4.63
C ILE A 626 -28.15 -21.67 5.27
N VAL A 627 -27.75 -21.67 6.54
CA VAL A 627 -27.37 -22.91 7.24
C VAL A 627 -28.56 -23.87 7.37
N ARG A 628 -29.79 -23.36 7.61
CA ARG A 628 -31.00 -24.19 7.60
C ARG A 628 -31.28 -24.84 6.25
N ASP A 629 -31.02 -24.10 5.18
CA ASP A 629 -31.22 -24.59 3.81
C ASP A 629 -30.11 -25.57 3.40
N LEU A 630 -28.87 -25.30 3.81
CA LEU A 630 -27.69 -26.12 3.53
C LEU A 630 -27.70 -27.45 4.31
N LYS A 631 -28.15 -27.43 5.57
CA LYS A 631 -28.08 -28.56 6.52
C LYS A 631 -26.66 -29.16 6.57
N PRO A 632 -25.66 -28.44 7.11
CA PRO A 632 -24.27 -28.90 7.14
C PRO A 632 -24.16 -30.28 7.79
N SER A 633 -23.34 -31.15 7.19
CA SER A 633 -23.15 -32.55 7.59
C SER A 633 -21.71 -32.90 7.92
N ASN A 634 -20.77 -32.01 7.62
CA ASN A 634 -19.34 -32.11 7.92
C ASN A 634 -18.75 -30.70 8.13
N LEU A 635 -17.46 -30.62 8.47
CA LEU A 635 -16.79 -29.35 8.74
C LEU A 635 -16.54 -28.55 7.44
N GLU A 636 -16.32 -29.24 6.33
CA GLU A 636 -16.06 -28.66 5.00
C GLU A 636 -17.26 -27.83 4.51
N ASP A 637 -18.49 -28.26 4.81
CA ASP A 637 -19.72 -27.51 4.55
C ASP A 637 -19.72 -26.16 5.27
N ILE A 638 -19.30 -26.15 6.54
CA ILE A 638 -19.25 -24.95 7.38
C ILE A 638 -18.16 -24.01 6.86
N SER A 639 -16.97 -24.53 6.57
CA SER A 639 -15.88 -23.77 5.97
C SER A 639 -16.29 -23.13 4.64
N SER A 640 -16.91 -23.92 3.75
CA SER A 640 -17.37 -23.48 2.43
C SER A 640 -18.42 -22.37 2.52
N ILE A 641 -19.40 -22.50 3.42
CA ILE A 641 -20.44 -21.47 3.54
C ILE A 641 -19.92 -20.18 4.16
N LEU A 642 -18.97 -20.27 5.09
CA LEU A 642 -18.28 -19.09 5.64
C LEU A 642 -17.45 -18.36 4.57
N ALA A 643 -16.89 -19.09 3.60
CA ALA A 643 -16.21 -18.53 2.45
C ALA A 643 -17.20 -17.88 1.46
N LEU A 644 -18.34 -18.54 1.19
CA LEU A 644 -19.36 -18.08 0.23
C LEU A 644 -20.25 -16.95 0.77
N TYR A 645 -20.43 -16.80 2.08
CA TYR A 645 -21.28 -15.76 2.66
C TYR A 645 -20.56 -14.40 2.74
N ARG A 646 -20.13 -13.89 1.58
CA ARG A 646 -19.44 -12.61 1.43
C ARG A 646 -19.98 -11.87 0.19
N PRO A 647 -19.91 -10.52 0.15
CA PRO A 647 -20.22 -9.75 -1.05
C PRO A 647 -19.38 -10.24 -2.24
N GLY A 648 -19.99 -10.40 -3.42
CA GLY A 648 -19.39 -11.13 -4.56
C GLY A 648 -20.01 -12.52 -4.74
N PRO A 649 -19.61 -13.56 -3.98
CA PRO A 649 -20.23 -14.89 -4.07
C PRO A 649 -21.75 -14.90 -3.79
N LEU A 650 -22.21 -14.04 -2.87
CA LEU A 650 -23.64 -13.81 -2.61
C LEU A 650 -24.35 -13.24 -3.85
N ASP A 651 -23.77 -12.24 -4.50
CA ASP A 651 -24.34 -11.56 -5.67
C ASP A 651 -24.31 -12.46 -6.92
N ALA A 652 -23.35 -13.38 -6.98
CA ALA A 652 -23.18 -14.35 -8.04
C ALA A 652 -24.10 -15.59 -7.92
N GLY A 653 -24.95 -15.66 -6.89
CA GLY A 653 -25.90 -16.77 -6.72
C GLY A 653 -25.25 -18.13 -6.44
N LEU A 654 -24.01 -18.16 -5.94
CA LEU A 654 -23.26 -19.40 -5.72
C LEU A 654 -23.79 -20.24 -4.55
N ILE A 655 -24.39 -19.59 -3.54
CA ILE A 655 -24.93 -20.28 -2.36
C ILE A 655 -26.13 -21.17 -2.72
N PRO A 656 -27.16 -20.68 -3.45
CA PRO A 656 -28.24 -21.56 -3.93
C PRO A 656 -27.75 -22.75 -4.75
N MET A 657 -26.78 -22.56 -5.64
CA MET A 657 -26.18 -23.63 -6.46
C MET A 657 -25.47 -24.68 -5.58
N PHE A 658 -24.65 -24.23 -4.62
CA PHE A 658 -23.98 -25.11 -3.66
C PHE A 658 -24.98 -25.96 -2.86
N ILE A 659 -26.04 -25.33 -2.33
CA ILE A 659 -27.12 -26.02 -1.59
C ILE A 659 -27.85 -27.03 -2.47
N ASN A 660 -28.23 -26.66 -3.70
CA ASN A 660 -28.97 -27.54 -4.58
C ASN A 660 -28.15 -28.75 -5.01
N ARG A 661 -26.86 -28.57 -5.30
CA ARG A 661 -25.95 -29.67 -5.66
C ARG A 661 -25.71 -30.62 -4.51
N LYS A 662 -25.49 -30.09 -3.30
CA LYS A 662 -25.36 -30.91 -2.09
C LYS A 662 -26.58 -31.81 -1.87
N HIS A 663 -27.79 -31.26 -2.01
CA HIS A 663 -29.04 -32.02 -1.84
C HIS A 663 -29.42 -32.87 -3.06
N GLY A 664 -28.58 -32.95 -4.09
CA GLY A 664 -28.85 -33.70 -5.32
C GLY A 664 -30.01 -33.15 -6.14
N ARG A 665 -30.45 -31.91 -5.88
CA ARG A 665 -31.50 -31.21 -6.65
C ARG A 665 -30.96 -30.65 -7.97
N GLU A 666 -29.65 -30.47 -8.03
CA GLU A 666 -28.89 -30.09 -9.21
C GLU A 666 -27.74 -31.08 -9.41
N LYS A 667 -27.48 -31.50 -10.65
CA LYS A 667 -26.41 -32.45 -10.96
C LYS A 667 -25.05 -31.78 -10.86
N ILE A 668 -24.10 -32.43 -10.19
CA ILE A 668 -22.70 -31.99 -10.17
C ILE A 668 -22.06 -32.40 -11.50
N GLU A 669 -21.69 -31.40 -12.30
CA GLU A 669 -20.96 -31.62 -13.54
C GLU A 669 -19.57 -31.03 -13.42
N TYR A 670 -18.56 -31.90 -13.45
CA TYR A 670 -17.18 -31.46 -13.51
C TYR A 670 -16.84 -31.11 -14.93
N GLN A 671 -16.26 -29.93 -15.03
CA GLN A 671 -15.77 -29.34 -16.25
C GLN A 671 -14.69 -30.23 -16.90
N HIS A 672 -13.84 -30.90 -16.12
CA HIS A 672 -12.85 -31.87 -16.59
C HIS A 672 -12.55 -32.91 -15.48
N LEU A 673 -12.12 -34.13 -15.82
CA LEU A 673 -11.83 -35.19 -14.84
C LEU A 673 -10.72 -34.80 -13.85
N LEU A 674 -9.75 -34.00 -14.27
CA LEU A 674 -8.70 -33.46 -13.38
C LEU A 674 -9.22 -32.44 -12.36
N LEU A 675 -10.40 -31.84 -12.61
CA LEU A 675 -11.02 -30.90 -11.68
C LEU A 675 -11.88 -31.60 -10.63
N GLU A 676 -12.30 -32.84 -10.89
CA GLU A 676 -13.06 -33.64 -9.93
C GLU A 676 -12.34 -33.77 -8.58
N PRO A 677 -11.08 -34.23 -8.49
CA PRO A 677 -10.41 -34.36 -7.18
C PRO A 677 -10.21 -33.02 -6.44
N ILE A 678 -10.25 -31.89 -7.14
CA ILE A 678 -10.04 -30.55 -6.56
C ILE A 678 -11.39 -29.94 -6.10
N LEU A 679 -12.44 -30.10 -6.90
CA LEU A 679 -13.73 -29.41 -6.70
C LEU A 679 -14.81 -30.30 -6.09
N LYS A 680 -14.53 -31.58 -5.89
CA LYS A 680 -15.51 -32.53 -5.33
C LYS A 680 -15.99 -32.09 -3.95
N GLU A 681 -15.08 -31.58 -3.12
CA GLU A 681 -15.39 -31.08 -1.78
C GLU A 681 -16.30 -29.83 -1.80
N THR A 682 -16.26 -29.05 -2.88
CA THR A 682 -17.10 -27.86 -3.07
C THR A 682 -18.29 -28.12 -4.01
N TYR A 683 -18.66 -29.38 -4.24
CA TYR A 683 -19.74 -29.80 -5.13
C TYR A 683 -19.62 -29.23 -6.57
N GLY A 684 -18.40 -29.17 -7.10
CA GLY A 684 -18.13 -28.66 -8.44
C GLY A 684 -18.31 -27.15 -8.58
N VAL A 685 -18.42 -26.40 -7.48
CA VAL A 685 -18.53 -24.95 -7.49
C VAL A 685 -17.12 -24.35 -7.57
N LEU A 686 -16.73 -23.94 -8.77
CA LEU A 686 -15.57 -23.07 -9.01
C LEU A 686 -15.89 -21.67 -8.51
N CYS A 687 -15.00 -21.09 -7.71
CA CYS A 687 -15.15 -19.70 -7.27
C CYS A 687 -14.61 -18.70 -8.32
N LEU A 688 -15.16 -18.73 -9.56
CA LEU A 688 -15.20 -17.58 -10.48
C LEU A 688 -16.49 -17.66 -11.34
N PRO A 689 -17.40 -16.66 -11.29
CA PRO A 689 -18.67 -16.72 -12.01
C PRO A 689 -18.53 -16.63 -13.54
N LYS A 690 -19.50 -17.19 -14.28
CA LYS A 690 -19.69 -16.90 -15.72
C LYS A 690 -20.08 -15.43 -15.89
N GLY A 691 -19.55 -14.74 -16.90
CA GLY A 691 -19.74 -13.30 -17.03
C GLY A 691 -18.80 -12.45 -16.15
N THR A 692 -17.89 -13.08 -15.38
CA THR A 692 -16.82 -12.35 -14.68
C THR A 692 -16.01 -11.59 -15.71
N LEU A 693 -16.00 -10.27 -15.61
CA LEU A 693 -15.25 -9.43 -16.53
C LEU A 693 -13.76 -9.51 -16.17
N ILE A 694 -12.96 -9.92 -17.14
CA ILE A 694 -11.50 -10.00 -17.06
C ILE A 694 -10.93 -8.78 -17.78
N ASP A 695 -10.18 -7.99 -17.03
CA ASP A 695 -9.55 -6.78 -17.55
C ASP A 695 -8.35 -7.15 -18.40
N ARG A 696 -8.27 -6.55 -19.60
CA ARG A 696 -7.12 -6.67 -20.49
C ARG A 696 -6.24 -5.43 -20.37
N PRO A 697 -4.93 -5.50 -20.71
CA PRO A 697 -4.04 -4.35 -20.67
C PRO A 697 -4.41 -3.20 -21.61
N ASP A 698 -5.33 -3.44 -22.55
CA ASP A 698 -5.90 -2.42 -23.44
C ASP A 698 -7.03 -1.60 -22.78
N GLY A 699 -7.38 -1.90 -21.53
CA GLY A 699 -8.42 -1.22 -20.76
C GLY A 699 -9.84 -1.72 -21.03
N SER A 700 -10.01 -2.75 -21.87
CA SER A 700 -11.29 -3.43 -22.07
C SER A 700 -11.49 -4.52 -21.01
N SER A 701 -12.72 -4.63 -20.51
CA SER A 701 -13.13 -5.73 -19.65
C SER A 701 -14.03 -6.64 -20.46
N VAL A 702 -13.65 -7.91 -20.59
CA VAL A 702 -14.42 -8.86 -21.37
C VAL A 702 -14.83 -10.05 -20.52
N PRO A 703 -16.03 -10.62 -20.71
CA PRO A 703 -16.44 -11.80 -19.94
C PRO A 703 -15.40 -12.92 -20.05
N ILE A 704 -15.16 -13.62 -18.96
CA ILE A 704 -14.16 -14.69 -18.83
C ILE A 704 -14.27 -15.75 -19.95
N GLU A 705 -15.47 -15.99 -20.47
CA GLU A 705 -15.74 -16.87 -21.61
C GLU A 705 -15.22 -16.38 -22.97
N THR A 706 -14.81 -15.12 -23.10
CA THR A 706 -14.34 -14.50 -24.36
C THR A 706 -12.82 -14.38 -24.48
N ILE A 707 -12.09 -14.73 -23.41
CA ILE A 707 -10.62 -14.68 -23.32
C ILE A 707 -9.99 -15.89 -24.04
N LYS A 708 -9.03 -15.66 -24.93
CA LYS A 708 -8.35 -16.66 -25.77
C LYS A 708 -6.91 -16.97 -25.34
N SER A 709 -6.39 -18.12 -25.77
CA SER A 709 -4.94 -18.41 -25.64
C SER A 709 -4.13 -17.32 -26.32
N GLY A 710 -3.11 -16.81 -25.65
CA GLY A 710 -2.29 -15.71 -26.15
C GLY A 710 -2.88 -14.33 -25.89
N ASP A 711 -4.12 -14.23 -25.40
CA ASP A 711 -4.66 -12.95 -24.96
C ASP A 711 -3.91 -12.49 -23.71
N LEU A 712 -3.67 -11.19 -23.65
CA LEU A 712 -3.07 -10.53 -22.51
C LEU A 712 -4.17 -10.10 -21.55
N VAL A 713 -4.08 -10.54 -20.28
CA VAL A 713 -5.01 -10.21 -19.20
C VAL A 713 -4.26 -9.54 -18.05
N LEU A 714 -4.95 -8.74 -17.25
CA LEU A 714 -4.37 -8.11 -16.07
C LEU A 714 -4.58 -9.00 -14.85
N THR A 715 -3.50 -9.18 -14.10
CA THR A 715 -3.44 -9.95 -12.86
C THR A 715 -2.95 -9.05 -11.74
N LEU A 716 -3.28 -9.41 -10.49
CA LEU A 716 -2.83 -8.68 -9.32
C LEU A 716 -1.85 -9.56 -8.54
N ASP A 717 -0.57 -9.22 -8.67
CA ASP A 717 0.51 -9.82 -7.89
C ASP A 717 1.04 -8.75 -6.93
N ASP A 718 0.96 -9.04 -5.64
CA ASP A 718 1.57 -8.20 -4.60
C ASP A 718 1.11 -6.72 -4.62
N ARG A 719 -0.20 -6.51 -4.81
CA ARG A 719 -0.86 -5.19 -4.99
C ARG A 719 -0.39 -4.39 -6.22
N LYS A 720 0.39 -5.01 -7.12
CA LYS A 720 0.80 -4.44 -8.41
C LYS A 720 0.05 -5.14 -9.53
N ILE A 721 -0.51 -4.35 -10.43
CA ILE A 721 -1.20 -4.87 -11.60
C ILE A 721 -0.15 -5.26 -12.64
N ARG A 722 -0.19 -6.52 -13.11
CA ARG A 722 0.72 -7.01 -14.15
C ARG A 722 -0.03 -7.67 -15.30
N PRO A 723 0.39 -7.42 -16.55
CA PRO A 723 -0.07 -8.19 -17.70
C PRO A 723 0.46 -9.62 -17.65
N ALA A 724 -0.43 -10.60 -17.80
CA ALA A 724 -0.10 -12.01 -17.99
C ALA A 724 -0.67 -12.49 -19.32
N ILE A 725 0.08 -13.34 -20.02
CA ILE A 725 -0.41 -13.98 -21.25
C ILE A 725 -1.17 -15.24 -20.85
N VAL A 726 -2.39 -15.37 -21.34
CA VAL A 726 -3.21 -16.57 -21.17
C VAL A 726 -2.52 -17.72 -21.90
N ALA A 727 -1.85 -18.60 -21.14
CA ALA A 727 -0.99 -19.62 -21.70
C ALA A 727 -1.74 -20.58 -22.64
N LYS A 728 -3.00 -20.93 -22.31
CA LYS A 728 -3.85 -21.74 -23.16
C LYS A 728 -5.33 -21.61 -22.78
N GLN A 729 -6.17 -21.69 -23.79
CA GLN A 729 -7.63 -21.79 -23.79
C GLN A 729 -7.94 -23.01 -24.67
N TRP A 730 -8.71 -23.96 -24.14
CA TRP A 730 -9.10 -25.14 -24.90
C TRP A 730 -10.53 -24.99 -25.43
N TYR A 731 -10.63 -25.04 -26.76
CA TYR A 731 -11.89 -25.14 -27.49
C TYR A 731 -11.95 -26.52 -28.15
N SER A 732 -12.83 -27.41 -27.70
CA SER A 732 -12.81 -28.80 -28.16
C SER A 732 -13.61 -29.07 -29.44
N GLY A 733 -14.54 -28.20 -29.86
CA GLY A 733 -15.28 -28.33 -31.12
C GLY A 733 -15.97 -29.69 -31.38
N ILE A 734 -16.46 -29.91 -32.60
CA ILE A 734 -16.99 -31.22 -33.06
C ILE A 734 -15.97 -31.82 -34.04
N LYS A 735 -15.38 -32.97 -33.69
CA LYS A 735 -14.36 -33.63 -34.52
C LYS A 735 -14.59 -35.13 -34.62
N GLU A 736 -14.19 -35.71 -35.76
CA GLU A 736 -14.10 -37.15 -35.93
C GLU A 736 -13.06 -37.69 -34.93
N ILE A 737 -13.36 -38.78 -34.21
CA ILE A 737 -12.48 -39.36 -33.19
C ILE A 737 -11.98 -40.72 -33.68
N VAL A 738 -10.65 -40.88 -33.73
CA VAL A 738 -9.96 -42.13 -34.03
C VAL A 738 -9.36 -42.74 -32.76
N LYS A 739 -9.37 -44.07 -32.69
CA LYS A 739 -8.81 -44.85 -31.58
C LYS A 739 -7.37 -45.28 -31.93
N ILE A 740 -6.41 -44.89 -31.11
CA ILE A 740 -4.97 -45.14 -31.23
C ILE A 740 -4.56 -46.05 -30.08
N THR A 741 -3.93 -47.19 -30.34
CA THR A 741 -3.40 -48.05 -29.26
C THR A 741 -1.88 -47.92 -29.26
N LEU A 742 -1.31 -47.57 -28.11
CA LEU A 742 0.13 -47.41 -27.93
C LEU A 742 0.80 -48.78 -27.73
N SER A 743 2.12 -48.84 -27.89
CA SER A 743 2.93 -50.05 -27.66
C SER A 743 2.83 -50.57 -26.22
N SER A 744 2.47 -49.72 -25.27
CA SER A 744 2.15 -50.06 -23.88
C SER A 744 0.80 -50.76 -23.68
N GLY A 745 0.01 -50.95 -24.74
CA GLY A 745 -1.36 -51.46 -24.69
C GLY A 745 -2.41 -50.41 -24.28
N THR A 746 -1.98 -49.18 -24.01
CA THR A 746 -2.88 -48.06 -23.66
C THR A 746 -3.65 -47.59 -24.90
N VAL A 747 -4.95 -47.38 -24.73
CA VAL A 747 -5.84 -46.92 -25.80
C VAL A 747 -6.16 -45.43 -25.62
N ILE A 748 -5.96 -44.66 -26.67
CA ILE A 748 -6.21 -43.21 -26.74
C ILE A 748 -7.25 -42.94 -27.82
N PHE A 749 -8.21 -42.06 -27.53
CA PHE A 749 -9.20 -41.59 -28.50
C PHE A 749 -8.91 -40.13 -28.82
N SER A 750 -8.69 -39.80 -30.09
CA SER A 750 -8.19 -38.48 -30.49
C SER A 750 -8.67 -38.12 -31.89
N SER A 751 -8.73 -36.84 -32.25
CA SER A 751 -9.10 -36.42 -33.61
C SER A 751 -7.96 -36.58 -34.63
N PRO A 752 -8.22 -36.80 -35.95
CA PRO A 752 -7.19 -37.00 -36.98
C PRO A 752 -6.18 -35.85 -37.15
N ASP A 753 -6.55 -34.65 -36.75
CA ASP A 753 -5.75 -33.42 -36.79
C ASP A 753 -5.01 -33.14 -35.47
N HIS A 754 -5.32 -33.88 -34.40
CA HIS A 754 -4.61 -33.79 -33.14
C HIS A 754 -3.15 -34.18 -33.36
N ARG A 755 -2.20 -33.45 -32.79
CA ARG A 755 -0.78 -33.66 -33.07
C ARG A 755 -0.11 -34.38 -31.91
N PHE A 756 0.63 -35.44 -32.26
CA PHE A 756 1.46 -36.18 -31.34
C PHE A 756 2.92 -35.82 -31.61
N LEU A 757 3.66 -35.60 -30.53
CA LEU A 757 5.09 -35.41 -30.61
C LEU A 757 5.73 -36.77 -30.97
N THR A 758 6.38 -36.84 -32.13
CA THR A 758 7.11 -38.03 -32.60
C THR A 758 8.59 -37.73 -32.73
N LEU A 759 9.42 -38.76 -32.92
CA LEU A 759 10.86 -38.61 -33.17
C LEU A 759 11.17 -37.81 -34.45
N GLU A 760 10.24 -37.76 -35.40
CA GLU A 760 10.34 -36.94 -36.62
C GLU A 760 9.70 -35.55 -36.46
N GLY A 761 9.44 -35.13 -35.21
CA GLY A 761 8.79 -33.86 -34.86
C GLY A 761 7.31 -33.99 -34.56
N ASP A 762 6.67 -32.85 -34.31
CA ASP A 762 5.24 -32.76 -34.03
C ASP A 762 4.44 -33.09 -35.29
N LYS A 763 3.59 -34.13 -35.25
CA LYS A 763 2.83 -34.61 -36.42
C LYS A 763 1.37 -34.89 -36.08
N PRO A 764 0.41 -34.52 -36.94
CA PRO A 764 -0.99 -34.88 -36.75
C PRO A 764 -1.19 -36.39 -36.86
N VAL A 765 -2.16 -36.93 -36.13
CA VAL A 765 -2.50 -38.37 -36.11
C VAL A 765 -2.66 -38.94 -37.52
N SER A 766 -3.24 -38.16 -38.43
CA SER A 766 -3.43 -38.49 -39.86
C SER A 766 -2.14 -38.71 -40.66
N GLN A 767 -0.99 -38.28 -40.15
CA GLN A 767 0.33 -38.37 -40.80
C GLN A 767 1.26 -39.41 -40.15
N LEU A 768 0.80 -40.13 -39.13
CA LEU A 768 1.58 -41.16 -38.46
C LEU A 768 1.63 -42.44 -39.33
N LYS A 769 2.84 -43.00 -39.56
CA LYS A 769 3.04 -44.22 -40.37
C LYS A 769 2.80 -45.49 -39.55
N MET A 770 2.06 -46.45 -40.10
CA MET A 770 1.85 -47.77 -39.47
C MET A 770 3.07 -48.69 -39.65
N CYS A 771 3.73 -49.10 -38.56
CA CYS A 771 4.79 -50.11 -38.59
C CYS A 771 4.28 -51.51 -38.19
N LYS A 772 4.69 -52.54 -38.95
CA LYS A 772 4.35 -53.96 -38.71
C LYS A 772 5.44 -54.64 -37.87
N LYS A 773 5.36 -54.53 -36.53
CA LYS A 773 6.05 -55.33 -35.48
C LYS A 773 7.60 -55.41 -35.50
N LEU A 774 8.22 -55.10 -34.36
CA LEU A 774 9.53 -55.64 -33.91
C LEU A 774 9.50 -55.91 -32.39
N LYS A 775 10.24 -56.94 -31.95
CA LYS A 775 10.26 -57.51 -30.60
C LYS A 775 11.66 -57.29 -30.00
N ASN A 776 11.74 -56.85 -28.74
CA ASN A 776 12.93 -56.73 -27.88
C ASN A 776 13.97 -55.63 -28.19
N GLU A 777 13.59 -54.36 -28.12
CA GLU A 777 14.54 -53.28 -27.73
C GLU A 777 13.85 -52.30 -26.77
N HIS A 778 14.57 -51.85 -25.74
CA HIS A 778 14.12 -50.86 -24.76
C HIS A 778 14.26 -49.45 -25.34
N PHE A 779 13.16 -48.76 -25.64
CA PHE A 779 13.18 -47.31 -25.88
C PHE A 779 11.89 -46.61 -25.40
N TYR A 780 12.07 -45.39 -24.88
CA TYR A 780 11.04 -44.40 -24.62
C TYR A 780 10.48 -43.87 -25.96
N GLY A 781 9.17 -44.03 -26.18
CA GLY A 781 8.41 -43.43 -27.29
C GLY A 781 8.35 -44.28 -28.56
N ASP A 782 7.18 -44.90 -28.82
CA ASP A 782 6.52 -45.06 -30.15
C ASP A 782 5.39 -46.11 -30.07
N ALA A 783 4.28 -45.91 -30.80
CA ALA A 783 3.03 -46.67 -30.73
C ALA A 783 2.78 -47.61 -31.93
N LEU A 784 2.10 -48.76 -31.70
CA LEU A 784 1.86 -49.83 -32.69
C LEU A 784 0.34 -50.00 -32.97
N TYR A 785 -0.08 -49.92 -34.24
CA TYR A 785 -1.51 -49.88 -34.67
C TYR A 785 -2.05 -51.24 -35.19
N GLU A 786 -3.31 -51.56 -34.89
CA GLU A 786 -4.16 -52.53 -35.62
C GLU A 786 -5.55 -51.96 -35.94
N LYS A 787 -6.10 -52.30 -37.12
CA LYS A 787 -7.32 -51.73 -37.71
C LYS A 787 -8.50 -52.70 -37.57
N TRP A 788 -9.68 -52.20 -37.21
CA TRP A 788 -10.96 -52.88 -37.49
C TRP A 788 -11.98 -51.98 -38.17
N VAL A 789 -12.78 -52.64 -39.01
CA VAL A 789 -13.67 -52.11 -40.04
C VAL A 789 -15.03 -51.77 -39.44
N ILE A 790 -15.56 -50.61 -39.85
CA ILE A 790 -16.88 -50.09 -39.50
C ILE A 790 -17.95 -51.03 -40.04
N SER A 791 -18.84 -51.53 -39.19
CA SER A 791 -20.20 -51.88 -39.62
C SER A 791 -21.24 -51.12 -38.80
N ARG A 792 -21.88 -50.18 -39.51
CA ARG A 792 -23.18 -49.54 -39.30
C ARG A 792 -23.99 -50.06 -38.11
N ASN A 793 -24.20 -49.21 -37.09
CA ASN A 793 -25.56 -48.75 -36.78
C ASN A 793 -25.58 -47.54 -35.83
N LEU A 794 -26.40 -46.58 -36.28
CA LEU A 794 -26.75 -45.27 -35.76
C LEU A 794 -27.05 -45.20 -34.26
N TYR A 795 -26.43 -44.25 -33.55
CA TYR A 795 -27.15 -43.25 -32.75
C TYR A 795 -26.42 -41.90 -32.86
N LYS A 796 -27.06 -40.96 -33.58
CA LYS A 796 -26.72 -39.53 -33.57
C LYS A 796 -27.13 -38.97 -32.20
N LEU A 797 -26.21 -38.33 -31.48
CA LEU A 797 -26.55 -37.33 -30.47
C LEU A 797 -26.29 -35.95 -31.07
N ARG A 798 -27.32 -35.13 -31.10
CA ARG A 798 -27.29 -33.74 -31.57
C ARG A 798 -26.70 -32.84 -30.47
N GLU A 799 -25.91 -31.88 -30.95
CA GLU A 799 -25.60 -30.54 -30.43
C GLU A 799 -25.97 -30.21 -28.98
N ASN A 800 -24.96 -29.94 -28.15
CA ASN A 800 -24.96 -28.90 -27.11
C ASN A 800 -23.51 -28.45 -26.85
N GLU A 801 -23.30 -27.13 -26.82
CA GLU A 801 -21.98 -26.47 -26.67
C GLU A 801 -21.54 -26.40 -25.20
N ALA A 802 -20.22 -26.45 -24.94
CA ALA A 802 -19.63 -26.23 -23.60
C ALA A 802 -18.25 -25.54 -23.68
N TYR A 803 -17.91 -24.73 -22.68
CA TYR A 803 -16.65 -23.97 -22.56
C TYR A 803 -15.96 -24.23 -21.21
N LEU A 804 -14.62 -24.30 -21.19
CA LEU A 804 -13.76 -24.50 -20.01
C LEU A 804 -12.61 -23.50 -20.00
N LEU A 805 -12.30 -22.89 -18.85
CA LEU A 805 -11.08 -22.09 -18.68
C LEU A 805 -10.17 -22.78 -17.64
N GLY A 806 -8.96 -23.15 -18.06
CA GLY A 806 -7.85 -23.44 -17.16
C GLY A 806 -6.86 -22.27 -17.22
N LEU A 807 -6.58 -21.63 -16.08
CA LEU A 807 -5.56 -20.59 -15.98
C LEU A 807 -4.24 -21.22 -15.55
N LEU A 808 -3.23 -21.10 -16.42
CA LEU A 808 -1.82 -21.18 -16.05
C LEU A 808 -1.29 -19.76 -16.23
N LEU A 809 -1.07 -19.05 -15.12
CA LEU A 809 -0.38 -17.78 -15.12
C LEU A 809 1.12 -18.08 -15.20
N GLY A 810 1.82 -17.37 -16.08
CA GLY A 810 3.27 -17.48 -16.20
C GLY A 810 3.92 -17.23 -14.85
N ASP A 811 4.88 -18.11 -14.53
CA ASP A 811 5.75 -18.15 -13.34
C ASP A 811 5.22 -18.97 -12.14
N GLY A 812 4.36 -19.97 -12.37
CA GLY A 812 4.25 -21.14 -11.47
C GLY A 812 3.38 -21.01 -10.22
N ASP A 813 2.78 -19.85 -9.93
CA ASP A 813 1.87 -19.66 -8.79
C ASP A 813 0.40 -19.95 -9.14
N LEU A 814 -0.22 -20.91 -8.42
CA LEU A 814 -1.66 -21.13 -8.38
C LEU A 814 -2.28 -20.31 -7.24
N THR A 815 -2.50 -19.00 -7.45
CA THR A 815 -3.27 -18.16 -6.51
C THR A 815 -4.66 -17.81 -7.07
N ALA A 816 -5.71 -18.27 -6.40
CA ALA A 816 -7.05 -17.73 -6.57
C ALA A 816 -7.14 -16.36 -5.87
N SER A 817 -7.06 -15.26 -6.63
CA SER A 817 -7.26 -13.91 -6.11
C SER A 817 -8.67 -13.40 -6.41
N THR A 818 -9.48 -13.20 -5.38
CA THR A 818 -10.30 -11.98 -5.28
C THR A 818 -10.00 -11.40 -3.89
N PRO A 819 -9.74 -10.08 -3.74
CA PRO A 819 -10.76 -9.08 -4.06
C PRO A 819 -10.26 -7.71 -4.61
N ASN A 820 -11.16 -7.02 -5.31
CA ASN A 820 -11.10 -5.61 -5.75
C ASN A 820 -10.16 -5.31 -6.93
N ILE A 821 -10.63 -5.54 -8.15
CA ILE A 821 -10.08 -4.85 -9.33
C ILE A 821 -10.98 -3.65 -9.61
N CYS A 822 -10.59 -2.49 -9.09
CA CYS A 822 -11.15 -1.18 -9.46
C CYS A 822 -10.12 -0.09 -9.14
N LYS A 823 -9.46 0.45 -10.17
CA LYS A 823 -9.27 1.90 -10.41
C LYS A 823 -8.54 2.15 -11.73
N PHE A 824 -9.08 3.11 -12.48
CA PHE A 824 -8.68 3.53 -13.83
C PHE A 824 -7.29 4.18 -13.87
N GLN A 825 -6.46 3.78 -14.84
CA GLN A 825 -5.51 4.65 -15.53
C GLN A 825 -5.42 4.17 -17.00
N THR A 826 -6.04 4.92 -17.90
CA THR A 826 -6.03 4.67 -19.34
C THR A 826 -4.73 5.20 -19.96
N GLN A 827 -3.84 4.31 -20.40
CA GLN A 827 -2.90 4.62 -21.49
C GLN A 827 -2.88 3.43 -22.47
N PRO A 828 -3.12 3.64 -23.78
CA PRO A 828 -3.07 2.58 -24.79
C PRO A 828 -1.62 2.12 -25.06
N GLN A 829 -1.45 0.84 -25.43
CA GLN A 829 -0.14 0.24 -25.72
C GLN A 829 0.55 0.86 -26.96
N ARG A 830 1.88 0.96 -26.88
CA ARG A 830 2.77 1.55 -27.91
C ARG A 830 2.90 0.65 -29.14
N THR A 831 2.84 1.20 -30.36
CA THR A 831 3.02 0.42 -31.59
C THR A 831 4.50 0.18 -31.92
N PRO A 832 4.85 -0.78 -32.79
CA PRO A 832 6.24 -1.05 -33.19
C PRO A 832 6.97 0.19 -33.74
N LEU A 833 6.24 1.09 -34.42
CA LEU A 833 6.78 2.37 -34.87
C LEU A 833 7.05 3.34 -33.71
N THR A 834 6.19 3.37 -32.68
CA THR A 834 6.42 4.15 -31.45
C THR A 834 7.62 3.62 -30.67
N GLN A 835 7.75 2.29 -30.55
CA GLN A 835 8.89 1.64 -29.89
C GLN A 835 10.22 1.88 -30.63
N PHE A 836 10.20 1.88 -31.97
CA PHE A 836 11.38 2.20 -32.78
C PHE A 836 11.82 3.66 -32.60
N LEU A 837 10.87 4.60 -32.61
CA LEU A 837 11.16 6.03 -32.40
C LEU A 837 11.62 6.31 -30.96
N ASP A 838 11.05 5.63 -29.96
CA ASP A 838 11.50 5.70 -28.57
C ASP A 838 12.94 5.17 -28.42
N GLY A 839 13.26 4.05 -29.09
CA GLY A 839 14.59 3.43 -29.06
C GLY A 839 15.69 4.26 -29.73
N LEU A 840 15.40 4.98 -30.81
CA LEU A 840 16.38 5.86 -31.44
C LEU A 840 16.73 7.03 -30.51
N TYR A 841 15.73 7.66 -29.90
CA TYR A 841 15.88 8.91 -29.17
C TYR A 841 15.91 8.76 -27.63
N GLY A 842 16.25 7.57 -27.12
CA GLY A 842 16.54 7.33 -25.69
C GLY A 842 15.33 7.38 -24.76
N ASP A 843 14.19 6.82 -25.18
CA ASP A 843 12.98 6.60 -24.37
C ASP A 843 12.28 7.86 -23.80
N ARG A 844 12.58 9.07 -24.32
CA ARG A 844 12.04 10.34 -23.74
C ARG A 844 11.53 11.40 -24.74
N SER A 845 11.40 11.11 -26.03
CA SER A 845 11.47 12.19 -27.04
C SER A 845 10.17 12.82 -27.53
N TRP A 846 8.98 12.35 -27.18
CA TRP A 846 7.77 13.09 -27.60
C TRP A 846 7.54 14.33 -26.73
N LYS A 847 7.89 14.32 -25.44
CA LYS A 847 7.64 15.42 -24.50
C LYS A 847 8.65 16.59 -24.58
N VAL A 848 9.54 16.60 -25.57
CA VAL A 848 10.61 17.61 -25.68
C VAL A 848 10.18 18.75 -26.62
N LYS A 849 10.27 20.00 -26.15
CA LYS A 849 10.07 21.19 -26.97
C LYS A 849 11.33 21.45 -27.81
N SER A 850 11.26 21.27 -29.13
CA SER A 850 12.34 21.63 -30.07
C SER A 850 11.78 22.46 -31.24
N PRO A 851 12.46 23.54 -31.66
CA PRO A 851 12.09 24.28 -32.88
C PRO A 851 12.34 23.49 -34.17
N GLU A 852 13.14 22.41 -34.12
CA GLU A 852 13.45 21.54 -35.27
C GLU A 852 12.59 20.26 -35.31
N LYS A 853 11.68 20.09 -34.35
CA LYS A 853 10.76 18.94 -34.30
C LYS A 853 9.91 18.93 -35.58
N HIS A 854 9.81 17.78 -36.24
CA HIS A 854 9.01 17.60 -37.46
C HIS A 854 8.52 16.15 -37.56
N LEU A 855 7.40 15.94 -38.24
CA LEU A 855 6.97 14.61 -38.71
C LEU A 855 7.78 14.22 -39.97
N PRO A 856 7.94 12.92 -40.26
CA PRO A 856 8.55 12.46 -41.52
C PRO A 856 7.83 13.10 -42.72
N GLU A 857 8.55 13.63 -43.71
CA GLU A 857 7.92 14.40 -44.81
C GLU A 857 6.80 13.67 -45.57
N GLN A 858 6.82 12.32 -45.54
CA GLN A 858 5.89 11.43 -46.25
C GLN A 858 4.76 10.91 -45.36
N PHE A 859 4.55 11.46 -44.15
CA PHE A 859 3.55 10.94 -43.20
C PHE A 859 2.11 10.90 -43.76
N LEU A 860 1.82 11.73 -44.78
CA LEU A 860 0.52 11.74 -45.45
C LEU A 860 0.29 10.49 -46.32
N ASP A 861 1.34 9.82 -46.76
CA ASP A 861 1.28 8.63 -47.63
C ASP A 861 1.09 7.34 -46.83
N PHE A 862 1.14 7.39 -45.50
CA PHE A 862 0.92 6.25 -44.62
C PHE A 862 -0.55 5.83 -44.57
N CYS A 863 -0.83 4.61 -44.10
CA CYS A 863 -2.22 4.15 -43.97
C CYS A 863 -2.96 4.97 -42.90
N GLU A 864 -4.29 4.89 -42.89
CA GLU A 864 -5.10 5.69 -41.96
C GLU A 864 -4.77 5.37 -40.49
N ASP A 865 -4.58 4.09 -40.15
CA ASP A 865 -4.25 3.65 -38.79
C ASP A 865 -2.91 4.20 -38.30
N ASP A 866 -1.86 4.19 -39.15
CA ASP A 866 -0.56 4.78 -38.80
C ASP A 866 -0.65 6.29 -38.57
N ARG A 867 -1.45 7.00 -39.38
CA ARG A 867 -1.68 8.43 -39.21
C ARG A 867 -2.45 8.73 -37.92
N ILE A 868 -3.38 7.85 -37.53
CA ILE A 868 -4.08 7.94 -36.24
C ILE A 868 -3.10 7.74 -35.08
N ASP A 869 -2.16 6.82 -35.21
CA ASP A 869 -1.14 6.61 -34.19
C ASP A 869 -0.14 7.77 -34.08
N PHE A 870 0.25 8.38 -35.20
CA PHE A 870 0.99 9.65 -35.18
C PHE A 870 0.21 10.75 -34.43
N LEU A 871 -1.11 10.82 -34.66
CA LEU A 871 -1.97 11.79 -33.98
C LEU A 871 -2.08 11.51 -32.47
N ARG A 872 -2.15 10.24 -32.05
CA ARG A 872 -2.13 9.82 -30.64
C ARG A 872 -0.82 10.20 -29.96
N GLY A 873 0.32 9.90 -30.58
CA GLY A 873 1.64 10.27 -30.06
C GLY A 873 1.80 11.77 -29.90
N LEU A 874 1.36 12.55 -30.90
CA LEU A 874 1.35 14.02 -30.84
C LEU A 874 0.40 14.57 -29.78
N TRP A 875 -0.75 13.92 -29.59
CA TRP A 875 -1.69 14.29 -28.53
C TRP A 875 -1.07 14.06 -27.16
N ASP A 876 -0.22 13.04 -27.04
CA ASP A 876 0.45 12.73 -25.80
C ASP A 876 1.56 13.71 -25.43
N SER A 877 2.23 14.30 -26.43
CA SER A 877 3.30 15.26 -26.23
C SER A 877 2.90 16.72 -26.22
N ASP A 878 2.21 17.15 -27.27
CA ASP A 878 1.99 18.56 -27.60
C ASP A 878 0.50 18.93 -27.47
N GLY A 879 -0.37 17.93 -27.23
CA GLY A 879 -1.80 18.09 -27.03
C GLY A 879 -2.16 18.64 -25.66
N GLY A 880 -3.07 19.61 -25.63
CA GLY A 880 -3.58 20.24 -24.42
C GLY A 880 -5.06 20.58 -24.51
N TYR A 881 -5.66 20.81 -23.36
CA TYR A 881 -7.07 21.21 -23.23
C TYR A 881 -7.18 22.39 -22.28
N SER A 882 -7.82 23.47 -22.72
CA SER A 882 -8.13 24.63 -21.87
C SER A 882 -9.48 25.20 -22.25
N GLN A 883 -10.33 25.47 -21.25
CA GLN A 883 -11.63 26.15 -21.41
C GLN A 883 -12.46 25.65 -22.60
N SER A 884 -12.63 24.33 -22.73
CA SER A 884 -13.40 23.69 -23.82
C SER A 884 -12.76 23.72 -25.22
N VAL A 885 -11.50 24.15 -25.33
CA VAL A 885 -10.75 24.16 -26.59
C VAL A 885 -9.62 23.14 -26.53
N VAL A 886 -9.56 22.29 -27.55
CA VAL A 886 -8.52 21.28 -27.74
C VAL A 886 -7.47 21.83 -28.69
N TYR A 887 -6.20 21.74 -28.33
CA TYR A 887 -5.12 22.26 -29.16
C TYR A 887 -3.85 21.42 -29.11
N PHE A 888 -3.02 21.58 -30.13
CA PHE A 888 -1.61 21.20 -30.10
C PHE A 888 -0.77 22.47 -29.97
N ARG A 889 0.21 22.48 -29.06
CA ARG A 889 1.13 23.60 -28.85
C ARG A 889 2.56 23.15 -29.15
N SER A 890 3.24 23.85 -30.05
CA SER A 890 4.66 23.57 -30.35
C SER A 890 5.44 24.85 -30.64
N SER A 891 6.74 24.82 -30.37
CA SER A 891 7.69 25.87 -30.76
C SER A 891 8.23 25.69 -32.18
N SER A 892 7.95 24.56 -32.85
CA SER A 892 8.33 24.30 -34.25
C SER A 892 7.21 24.73 -35.21
N PRO A 893 7.42 25.77 -36.05
CA PRO A 893 6.46 26.16 -37.07
C PRO A 893 6.21 25.07 -38.12
N GLN A 894 7.25 24.27 -38.41
CA GLN A 894 7.17 23.15 -39.34
C GLN A 894 6.26 22.05 -38.80
N LEU A 895 6.40 21.70 -37.52
CA LEU A 895 5.53 20.71 -36.88
C LEU A 895 4.08 21.17 -36.87
N LEU A 896 3.80 22.42 -36.49
CA LEU A 896 2.42 22.93 -36.46
C LEU A 896 1.74 22.83 -37.83
N LYS A 897 2.48 23.11 -38.91
CA LYS A 897 1.99 22.94 -40.28
C LYS A 897 1.73 21.46 -40.61
N GLN A 898 2.61 20.57 -40.20
CA GLN A 898 2.47 19.13 -40.42
C GLN A 898 1.34 18.50 -39.59
N VAL A 899 1.13 18.95 -38.34
CA VAL A 899 -0.01 18.56 -37.50
C VAL A 899 -1.32 18.98 -38.16
N GLY A 900 -1.38 20.19 -38.72
CA GLY A 900 -2.53 20.61 -39.51
C GLY A 900 -2.78 19.69 -40.71
N LEU A 901 -1.75 19.41 -41.50
CA LEU A 901 -1.86 18.49 -42.64
C LEU A 901 -2.30 17.07 -42.21
N LEU A 902 -1.82 16.57 -41.08
CA LEU A 902 -2.23 15.29 -40.48
C LEU A 902 -3.71 15.29 -40.11
N LEU A 903 -4.16 16.31 -39.37
CA LEU A 903 -5.58 16.47 -39.02
C LEU A 903 -6.46 16.55 -40.27
N SER A 904 -6.03 17.29 -41.29
CA SER A 904 -6.73 17.38 -42.58
C SER A 904 -6.87 16.01 -43.26
N SER A 905 -5.79 15.21 -43.27
CA SER A 905 -5.79 13.87 -43.86
C SER A 905 -6.76 12.90 -43.17
N LEU A 906 -6.95 13.08 -41.85
CA LEU A 906 -7.91 12.34 -41.03
C LEU A 906 -9.31 12.99 -41.03
N LYS A 907 -9.51 14.00 -41.89
CA LYS A 907 -10.75 14.77 -42.06
C LYS A 907 -11.24 15.45 -40.78
N ILE A 908 -10.32 15.84 -39.89
CA ILE A 908 -10.57 16.60 -38.66
C ILE A 908 -10.38 18.08 -38.95
N CYS A 909 -11.40 18.91 -38.69
CA CYS A 909 -11.30 20.35 -38.87
C CYS A 909 -10.45 21.01 -37.77
N TYR A 910 -9.62 21.98 -38.15
CA TYR A 910 -8.71 22.69 -37.25
C TYR A 910 -8.47 24.14 -37.69
N SER A 911 -7.92 24.96 -36.82
CA SER A 911 -7.37 26.30 -37.13
C SER A 911 -5.93 26.43 -36.61
N ILE A 912 -5.07 27.15 -37.33
CA ILE A 912 -3.65 27.33 -36.94
C ILE A 912 -3.37 28.78 -36.59
N THR A 913 -2.59 28.98 -35.53
CA THR A 913 -1.96 30.24 -35.15
C THR A 913 -0.44 30.05 -35.02
N LYS A 914 0.31 31.10 -34.67
CA LYS A 914 1.78 31.08 -34.63
C LYS A 914 2.38 29.91 -33.83
N ASN A 915 1.75 29.54 -32.71
CA ASN A 915 2.27 28.50 -31.79
C ASN A 915 1.27 27.36 -31.51
N TYR A 916 0.08 27.38 -32.13
CA TYR A 916 -1.02 26.46 -31.78
C TYR A 916 -1.78 25.95 -33.01
N VAL A 917 -2.23 24.70 -32.94
CA VAL A 917 -3.25 24.11 -33.82
C VAL A 917 -4.48 23.79 -32.99
N TYR A 918 -5.57 24.51 -33.16
CA TYR A 918 -6.83 24.28 -32.44
C TYR A 918 -7.74 23.34 -33.21
N ILE A 919 -8.34 22.37 -32.53
CA ILE A 919 -9.27 21.41 -33.13
C ILE A 919 -10.68 21.95 -33.01
N THR A 920 -11.36 22.10 -34.14
CA THR A 920 -12.73 22.64 -34.19
C THR A 920 -13.79 21.54 -34.27
N ASP A 921 -13.45 20.35 -34.79
CA ASP A 921 -14.33 19.17 -34.80
C ASP A 921 -13.93 18.16 -33.71
N LEU A 922 -14.37 18.44 -32.47
CA LEU A 922 -14.08 17.62 -31.30
C LEU A 922 -14.73 16.23 -31.34
N THR A 923 -15.88 16.11 -31.98
CA THR A 923 -16.64 14.86 -32.06
C THR A 923 -15.86 13.84 -32.87
N ARG A 924 -15.36 14.24 -34.05
CA ARG A 924 -14.56 13.38 -34.91
C ARG A 924 -13.19 13.09 -34.32
N PHE A 925 -12.55 14.09 -33.71
CA PHE A 925 -11.27 13.91 -33.03
C PHE A 925 -11.34 12.87 -31.90
N ARG A 926 -12.38 12.92 -31.06
CA ARG A 926 -12.63 11.94 -29.98
C ARG A 926 -12.94 10.55 -30.52
N ALA A 927 -13.73 10.46 -31.59
CA ALA A 927 -14.07 9.20 -32.24
C ALA A 927 -12.83 8.50 -32.80
N ILE A 928 -11.94 9.24 -33.48
CA ILE A 928 -10.70 8.70 -34.07
C ILE A 928 -9.70 8.28 -32.99
N LEU A 929 -9.57 9.05 -31.91
CA LEU A 929 -8.67 8.70 -30.81
C LEU A 929 -9.23 7.62 -29.87
N GLY A 930 -10.50 7.25 -29.98
CA GLY A 930 -11.13 6.22 -29.14
C GLY A 930 -11.36 6.65 -27.69
N ILE A 931 -11.54 7.96 -27.44
CA ILE A 931 -11.60 8.53 -26.09
C ILE A 931 -12.95 9.22 -25.82
N THR A 932 -13.63 8.81 -24.74
CA THR A 932 -14.94 9.37 -24.32
C THR A 932 -14.82 10.69 -23.55
N LYS A 933 -13.66 10.94 -22.91
CA LYS A 933 -13.32 12.21 -22.23
C LYS A 933 -11.81 12.45 -22.35
N LEU A 934 -11.39 13.66 -22.75
CA LEU A 934 -9.97 14.00 -22.87
C LEU A 934 -9.40 14.25 -21.46
N PRO A 935 -8.25 13.66 -21.07
CA PRO A 935 -7.63 13.92 -19.78
C PRO A 935 -7.10 15.36 -19.69
N GLU A 936 -7.21 15.99 -18.53
CA GLU A 936 -6.72 17.35 -18.28
C GLU A 936 -5.19 17.37 -18.32
N LYS A 937 -4.60 17.88 -19.40
CA LYS A 937 -3.17 18.21 -19.50
C LYS A 937 -2.99 19.72 -19.51
N GLN A 938 -2.73 20.32 -18.34
CA GLN A 938 -2.20 21.67 -18.24
C GLN A 938 -0.67 21.60 -18.35
N HIS A 939 -0.11 22.09 -19.46
CA HIS A 939 1.34 22.14 -19.65
C HIS A 939 1.94 23.39 -18.99
N SER A 940 2.64 23.20 -17.86
CA SER A 940 3.61 24.18 -17.34
C SER A 940 4.91 24.16 -18.15
N GLU A 941 5.60 25.29 -18.24
CA GLU A 941 6.80 25.47 -19.07
C GLU A 941 8.07 25.12 -18.28
N SER A 942 8.94 24.24 -18.81
CA SER A 942 10.38 24.26 -18.50
C SER A 942 11.23 23.63 -19.63
N PRO A 943 12.47 24.08 -19.90
CA PRO A 943 13.24 23.75 -21.11
C PRO A 943 14.43 22.78 -20.91
N ASN A 944 14.83 22.15 -22.03
CA ASN A 944 16.14 21.53 -22.37
C ASN A 944 16.53 20.13 -21.84
N ASN A 945 16.79 19.21 -22.78
CA ASN A 945 17.95 18.29 -22.86
C ASN A 945 18.02 17.65 -24.28
N TYR A 946 19.20 17.58 -24.91
CA TYR A 946 19.42 17.20 -26.33
C TYR A 946 20.50 16.11 -26.51
N LEU A 947 20.37 15.25 -27.55
CA LEU A 947 21.45 14.49 -28.22
C LEU A 947 21.11 14.26 -29.72
N PRO A 948 22.03 14.48 -30.69
CA PRO A 948 21.81 14.22 -32.13
C PRO A 948 22.22 12.79 -32.55
N ILE A 949 21.54 12.20 -33.55
CA ILE A 949 21.78 10.83 -34.07
C ILE A 949 22.18 10.87 -35.56
N SER A 950 23.06 9.97 -35.99
CA SER A 950 23.56 9.93 -37.37
C SER A 950 22.55 9.34 -38.36
N SER A 951 22.55 9.82 -39.61
CA SER A 951 21.66 9.35 -40.68
C SER A 951 21.87 7.87 -41.06
N LEU A 952 23.01 7.28 -40.68
CA LEU A 952 23.33 5.88 -40.93
C LEU A 952 22.61 4.96 -39.94
N GLU A 953 22.58 5.32 -38.65
CA GLU A 953 21.84 4.56 -37.61
C GLU A 953 20.34 4.58 -37.87
N PHE A 954 19.79 5.72 -38.28
CA PHE A 954 18.38 5.84 -38.69
C PHE A 954 18.03 4.84 -39.82
N LYS A 955 18.92 4.71 -40.81
CA LYS A 955 18.73 3.85 -41.98
C LYS A 955 18.72 2.37 -41.64
N THR A 956 19.54 1.96 -40.68
CA THR A 956 19.71 0.55 -40.29
C THR A 956 18.59 0.13 -39.33
N GLY A 957 18.19 1.01 -38.41
CA GLY A 957 17.10 0.74 -37.48
C GLY A 957 15.70 0.72 -38.14
N LEU A 958 15.45 1.61 -39.10
CA LEU A 958 14.15 1.67 -39.78
C LEU A 958 13.88 0.43 -40.64
N SER A 959 14.93 -0.11 -41.27
CA SER A 959 14.83 -1.32 -42.10
C SER A 959 14.58 -2.58 -41.29
N VAL A 960 15.08 -2.66 -40.06
CA VAL A 960 14.78 -3.74 -39.11
C VAL A 960 13.34 -3.63 -38.60
N SER A 961 12.87 -2.41 -38.33
CA SER A 961 11.52 -2.19 -37.79
C SER A 961 10.41 -2.44 -38.81
N LEU A 962 10.67 -2.14 -40.09
CA LEU A 962 9.76 -2.44 -41.20
C LEU A 962 9.52 -3.95 -41.40
N LEU A 963 10.45 -4.83 -40.98
CA LEU A 963 10.27 -6.29 -41.07
C LEU A 963 9.11 -6.79 -40.19
N GLY A 964 8.75 -6.05 -39.15
CA GLY A 964 7.62 -6.35 -38.26
C GLY A 964 6.28 -5.74 -38.72
N THR A 965 6.27 -4.96 -39.81
CA THR A 965 5.06 -4.34 -40.37
C THR A 965 4.49 -5.16 -41.53
N ASP A 966 3.24 -4.90 -41.91
CA ASP A 966 2.52 -5.69 -42.92
C ASP A 966 3.13 -5.58 -44.33
N ASP A 967 2.80 -6.55 -45.16
CA ASP A 967 3.42 -6.80 -46.46
C ASP A 967 3.13 -5.68 -47.50
N VAL A 968 2.06 -4.89 -47.28
CA VAL A 968 1.72 -3.73 -48.11
C VAL A 968 2.65 -2.56 -47.78
N THR A 969 2.84 -2.28 -46.48
CA THR A 969 3.76 -1.26 -45.96
C THR A 969 5.20 -1.54 -46.37
N GLN A 970 5.64 -2.80 -46.30
CA GLN A 970 6.98 -3.21 -46.76
C GLN A 970 7.18 -3.00 -48.28
N ARG A 971 6.16 -3.26 -49.11
CA ARG A 971 6.24 -3.10 -50.58
C ARG A 971 6.26 -1.65 -51.02
N VAL A 972 5.48 -0.78 -50.36
CA VAL A 972 5.44 0.66 -50.67
C VAL A 972 6.79 1.30 -50.36
N CYS A 973 7.37 1.03 -49.18
CA CYS A 973 8.69 1.53 -48.80
C CYS A 973 9.81 1.00 -49.72
N LYS A 974 9.81 -0.29 -50.09
CA LYS A 974 10.82 -0.87 -51.01
C LYS A 974 10.78 -0.28 -52.43
N THR A 975 9.59 0.05 -52.93
CA THR A 975 9.42 0.57 -54.30
C THR A 975 9.91 2.02 -54.42
N HIS A 976 9.72 2.84 -53.37
CA HIS A 976 10.15 4.24 -53.35
C HIS A 976 11.64 4.45 -53.02
N PHE A 977 12.26 3.57 -52.22
CA PHE A 977 13.70 3.66 -51.96
C PHE A 977 14.56 3.46 -53.23
N ARG A 978 14.07 2.70 -54.23
CA ARG A 978 14.74 2.60 -55.54
C ARG A 978 14.67 3.89 -56.37
N ALA A 979 13.64 4.73 -56.19
CA ALA A 979 13.49 5.99 -56.92
C ALA A 979 14.35 7.13 -56.36
N VAL A 980 14.54 7.18 -55.03
CA VAL A 980 15.37 8.20 -54.35
C VAL A 980 16.88 7.98 -54.59
N PHE A 981 17.31 6.74 -54.84
CA PHE A 981 18.73 6.47 -55.12
C PHE A 981 19.17 6.90 -56.54
N LEU A 982 18.27 6.94 -57.52
CA LEU A 982 18.57 7.42 -58.87
C LEU A 982 18.61 8.96 -58.98
N SER A 983 17.93 9.68 -58.09
CA SER A 983 18.03 11.16 -58.02
C SER A 983 19.26 11.63 -57.23
N SER A 984 19.69 10.85 -56.22
CA SER A 984 20.85 11.17 -55.37
C SER A 984 22.21 11.07 -56.10
N GLN A 985 22.33 10.19 -57.11
CA GLN A 985 23.52 10.13 -57.97
C GLN A 985 23.64 11.28 -58.98
N LYS A 986 22.53 11.97 -59.32
CA LYS A 986 22.57 13.17 -60.18
C LYS A 986 23.00 14.43 -59.44
N ILE A 987 22.80 14.50 -58.12
CA ILE A 987 23.16 15.66 -57.31
C ILE A 987 24.66 15.66 -56.93
N GLN A 988 25.29 14.48 -56.79
CA GLN A 988 26.74 14.40 -56.53
C GLN A 988 27.64 14.67 -57.76
N ASN A 989 27.12 14.63 -58.98
CA ASN A 989 27.87 14.96 -60.20
C ASN A 989 27.67 16.41 -60.70
N ALA A 990 26.81 17.23 -60.06
CA ALA A 990 26.63 18.64 -60.39
C ALA A 990 27.44 19.60 -59.49
N SER A 991 28.18 19.08 -58.51
CA SER A 991 29.12 19.83 -57.65
C SER A 991 30.60 19.62 -58.04
N ARG A 992 30.84 19.16 -59.28
CA ARG A 992 32.11 19.25 -60.00
C ARG A 992 31.84 19.68 -61.45
N ILE A 993 31.50 20.96 -61.62
CA ILE A 993 31.83 21.91 -62.72
C ILE A 993 31.38 23.29 -62.25
#